data_AF-A0A3D1CHV5-F1
#
_entry.id   AF-A0A3D1CHV5-F1
#
_cell.length_a   1.000
_cell.length_b   1.000
_cell.length_c   1.000
_cell.angle_alpha   90.00
_cell.angle_beta   90.00
_cell.angle_gamma   90.00
#
_symmetry.space_group_name_H-M   'P 1'
#
loop_
_entity.id
_entity.type
_entity.pdbx_description
1 polymer ?
#
loop_
_entity_poly.entity_id
_entity_poly.type
_entity_poly.pdbx_seq_one_letter_code
_entity_poly.pdbx_strand_id
1 'polypeptide(L)'
;LLPKRPDLKLIITSATIDTQRFSEHFDNAPVIEVSGRTYPVEIRYRPLLSRDDDSEDLDFVDGIVQAVDELCRVGPGDVLIFLSGERDIRDVSEALRKHHPPNTEILPLFARQSASEQNRVFKTGGPRRIILATNVAETSLTVPGIRYVVDPGLARISRYSVRNKVQRLPIEKISQSSANQRSGRCGRVAAGVCIRLYDEEDFAARPAFTDPEILRTNLASVILQMTALKLGDPAKFPFINPPPPKMINDGYRLLEELNAVNGKRQITETGRQLAKLPIDPRIARMILAANDQNSLNEVLVIASALSIQDPRERPMDKQQAADEAHSKYKDDRSDFLAFLKLWDLYHDRQKHLSQNKFRKYCKENFLSFLRLREWHDIYQQLHVQTTQMGFKPNQQPAEYQSIHQALLSGLLSNVAMKADQHSYAGTRNLKLKIFPGSALHKKGPKWIMAAELVETGQLYARIVAKIEPEWIEPIAGDLVKRQYSDPHWEKKPAQVVAFESVSLYGLPIVNRRKIHYGPLDRPTSNEIFIREALVNGDFNCQAKFFQHNRQLIDEIELLEQKSRRRDVLADEDTLFAFYHERIPDDIINGHGFEKWRKQAEKKDPQCLFMSREILMQHNADQVTVDSYPDQLLVNRVPLPLEYHFEPGKQHDGITQTIPLSLLNQSDPERYEWLVPGLLRDKVIFLLKSLPKSLRRHFIPVPDYADRCLKALTPYEGALLPALTEQLRKMTGVEIKADDWRQEALPLYLKMNFKLVDEQGELLAENRDLNQLKQDWSKEAAASFRQLPDSEYEKSGMTGWDFDAFPEHIVMQQNGLEMTAYPALVDRGDHVDLTLMDTLQQAKSFSAIGLRRLFMLAEKDNVKYLQKNLPDIQKMCLHYANVPAAPFEENKTQQISPCEQLKQDLIAVAFDRCFLKDQDWPRDKQQFEQRLQQRRSELINIANQLARLIAEPLSEYHAIAKRLSGNIPLAAMHAVKDIREQLNYLLYQGFVHHTPDEALQRLPAYFRAIGARLDKLKTDPAKDRQRQMEVQPYWQRYLTNIKRADNEAMQQYRWMIEEFRISVFAQEIGTAYAISAKRLDKQWAEC
;
A
#
# COMPACT_ATOMS: atom_id res chain seq x y z
N LEU A 1 11.84 14.60 -67.54
CA LEU A 1 10.92 15.49 -68.28
C LEU A 1 11.60 16.16 -69.46
N LEU A 2 12.81 16.73 -69.28
CA LEU A 2 13.57 17.39 -70.35
C LEU A 2 13.73 16.56 -71.64
N PRO A 3 14.03 15.23 -71.60
CA PRO A 3 14.08 14.43 -72.83
C PRO A 3 12.74 14.30 -73.56
N LYS A 4 11.61 14.43 -72.84
CA LYS A 4 10.25 14.36 -73.39
C LYS A 4 9.72 15.72 -73.87
N ARG A 5 10.34 16.82 -73.43
CA ARG A 5 9.95 18.21 -73.72
C ARG A 5 11.18 19.04 -74.12
N PRO A 6 11.73 18.84 -75.33
CA PRO A 6 12.95 19.53 -75.77
C PRO A 6 12.77 21.06 -75.95
N ASP A 7 11.51 21.50 -76.05
CA ASP A 7 11.08 22.90 -76.07
C ASP A 7 11.26 23.59 -74.70
N LEU A 8 11.20 22.83 -73.61
CA LEU A 8 11.36 23.34 -72.25
C LEU A 8 12.85 23.57 -71.95
N LYS A 9 13.25 24.83 -71.76
CA LYS A 9 14.58 25.20 -71.28
C LYS A 9 14.59 25.34 -69.76
N LEU A 10 15.56 24.74 -69.09
CA LEU A 10 15.79 24.85 -67.66
C LEU A 10 17.09 25.61 -67.42
N ILE A 11 17.01 26.71 -66.68
CA ILE A 11 18.17 27.51 -66.28
C ILE A 11 18.24 27.48 -64.76
N ILE A 12 19.39 27.05 -64.23
CA ILE A 12 19.66 26.98 -62.78
C ILE A 12 20.69 28.05 -62.46
N THR A 13 20.30 29.04 -61.66
CA THR A 13 21.17 30.14 -61.23
C THR A 13 21.55 29.95 -59.77
N SER A 14 22.83 30.03 -59.43
CA SER A 14 23.30 29.96 -58.05
C SER A 14 24.51 30.84 -57.79
N ALA A 15 24.59 31.36 -56.56
CA ALA A 15 25.73 32.16 -56.11
C ALA A 15 26.86 31.31 -55.47
N THR A 16 26.55 30.11 -54.95
CA THR A 16 27.44 29.41 -53.98
C THR A 16 27.32 27.88 -54.00
N ILE A 17 26.75 27.30 -55.06
CA ILE A 17 26.53 25.86 -55.19
C ILE A 17 27.77 25.17 -55.76
N ASP A 18 27.93 23.89 -55.45
CA ASP A 18 28.74 22.92 -56.20
C ASP A 18 28.20 22.78 -57.63
N THR A 19 28.64 23.68 -58.52
CA THR A 19 28.18 23.76 -59.92
C THR A 19 28.48 22.49 -60.70
N GLN A 20 29.56 21.80 -60.34
CA GLN A 20 30.00 20.57 -60.96
C GLN A 20 28.97 19.45 -60.73
N ARG A 21 28.53 19.27 -59.48
CA ARG A 21 27.52 18.25 -59.14
C ARG A 21 26.18 18.47 -59.84
N PHE A 22 25.79 19.74 -60.04
CA PHE A 22 24.58 20.07 -60.81
C PHE A 22 24.76 19.82 -62.31
N SER A 23 25.93 20.15 -62.86
CA SER A 23 26.26 19.83 -64.25
C SER A 23 26.14 18.33 -64.49
N GLU A 24 26.81 17.50 -63.67
CA GLU A 24 26.78 16.04 -63.74
C GLU A 24 25.35 15.47 -63.63
N HIS A 25 24.53 16.03 -62.73
CA HIS A 25 23.14 15.59 -62.54
C HIS A 25 22.23 15.86 -63.74
N PHE A 26 22.49 16.95 -64.48
CA PHE A 26 21.70 17.37 -65.65
C PHE A 26 22.45 17.10 -66.96
N ASP A 27 22.98 15.89 -67.13
CA ASP A 27 23.66 15.41 -68.35
C ASP A 27 24.84 16.29 -68.78
N ASN A 28 25.71 16.65 -67.83
CA ASN A 28 26.86 17.55 -68.03
C ASN A 28 26.46 18.92 -68.61
N ALA A 29 25.39 19.51 -68.06
CA ALA A 29 24.89 20.82 -68.47
C ALA A 29 26.01 21.88 -68.39
N PRO A 30 26.12 22.79 -69.38
CA PRO A 30 27.17 23.80 -69.41
C PRO A 30 27.05 24.74 -68.20
N VAL A 31 28.17 24.95 -67.51
CA VAL A 31 28.28 25.90 -66.39
C VAL A 31 28.77 27.24 -66.95
N ILE A 32 28.00 28.30 -66.68
CA ILE A 32 28.36 29.67 -67.06
C ILE A 32 28.66 30.44 -65.78
N GLU A 33 29.91 30.86 -65.61
CA GLU A 33 30.32 31.67 -64.47
C GLU A 33 30.20 33.17 -64.81
N VAL A 34 29.47 33.91 -63.96
CA VAL A 34 29.30 35.36 -64.07
C VAL A 34 29.85 36.00 -62.80
N SER A 35 31.14 36.32 -62.81
CA SER A 35 31.82 36.90 -61.66
C SER A 35 31.46 38.38 -61.47
N GLY A 36 31.05 38.75 -60.26
CA GLY A 36 30.92 40.16 -59.86
C GLY A 36 32.29 40.80 -59.55
N ARG A 37 32.34 42.13 -59.44
CA ARG A 37 33.53 42.84 -58.95
C ARG A 37 33.61 42.68 -57.43
N THR A 38 34.45 41.78 -56.94
CA THR A 38 34.78 41.62 -55.52
C THR A 38 36.18 42.16 -55.23
N TYR A 39 36.34 42.80 -54.08
CA TYR A 39 37.63 43.28 -53.59
C TYR A 39 38.32 42.17 -52.76
N PRO A 40 39.66 42.16 -52.69
CA PRO A 40 40.38 41.15 -51.90
C PRO A 40 40.03 41.26 -50.41
N VAL A 41 39.95 40.10 -49.75
CA VAL A 41 39.69 39.97 -48.31
C VAL A 41 40.89 39.31 -47.64
N GLU A 42 41.50 39.98 -46.68
CA GLU A 42 42.55 39.41 -45.83
C GLU A 42 41.91 38.52 -44.75
N ILE A 43 42.33 37.26 -44.63
CA ILE A 43 41.86 36.33 -43.61
C ILE A 43 42.89 36.26 -42.48
N ARG A 44 42.44 36.46 -41.22
CA ARG A 44 43.27 36.30 -40.02
C ARG A 44 42.65 35.27 -39.09
N TYR A 45 43.44 34.32 -38.61
CA TYR A 45 43.02 33.32 -37.63
C TYR A 45 43.45 33.74 -36.21
N ARG A 46 42.52 33.72 -35.26
CA ARG A 46 42.67 34.10 -33.85
C ARG A 46 41.93 33.10 -32.96
N PRO A 47 42.40 31.84 -32.83
CA PRO A 47 41.72 30.84 -32.02
C PRO A 47 41.55 31.32 -30.57
N LEU A 48 40.41 30.99 -29.95
CA LEU A 48 40.12 31.36 -28.56
C LEU A 48 40.93 30.55 -27.54
N LEU A 49 41.23 29.30 -27.87
CA LEU A 49 42.07 28.43 -27.07
C LEU A 49 43.51 28.58 -27.53
N SER A 50 44.42 28.78 -26.58
CA SER A 50 45.84 28.87 -26.93
C SER A 50 46.47 27.50 -27.12
N ARG A 51 47.46 27.43 -28.02
CA ARG A 51 48.33 26.25 -28.20
C ARG A 51 49.58 26.32 -27.30
N ASP A 52 49.88 27.49 -26.74
CA ASP A 52 51.01 27.72 -25.84
C ASP A 52 50.51 27.70 -24.38
N ASP A 53 51.07 26.80 -23.55
CA ASP A 53 50.72 26.64 -22.13
C ASP A 53 50.88 27.93 -21.29
N ASP A 54 51.67 28.90 -21.77
CA ASP A 54 51.97 30.18 -21.10
C ASP A 54 50.96 31.31 -21.41
N SER A 55 49.91 31.04 -22.20
CA SER A 55 48.94 32.06 -22.62
C SER A 55 47.52 31.69 -22.24
N GLU A 56 46.80 32.64 -21.65
CA GLU A 56 45.44 32.42 -21.14
C GLU A 56 44.44 32.20 -22.28
N ASP A 57 43.61 31.17 -22.13
CA ASP A 57 42.45 30.95 -23.00
C ASP A 57 41.50 32.15 -22.90
N LEU A 58 41.07 32.65 -24.05
CA LEU A 58 40.14 33.77 -24.12
C LEU A 58 38.70 33.26 -24.01
N ASP A 59 37.92 33.92 -23.15
CA ASP A 59 36.47 33.76 -23.19
C ASP A 59 35.92 34.20 -24.55
N PHE A 60 34.82 33.59 -24.97
CA PHE A 60 34.17 33.85 -26.25
C PHE A 60 33.87 35.33 -26.49
N VAL A 61 33.41 36.04 -25.46
CA VAL A 61 33.08 37.47 -25.57
C VAL A 61 34.35 38.32 -25.65
N ASP A 62 35.35 38.00 -24.83
CA ASP A 62 36.63 38.72 -24.80
C ASP A 62 37.39 38.58 -26.12
N GLY A 63 37.40 37.38 -26.72
CA GLY A 63 38.01 37.17 -28.04
C GLY A 63 37.33 37.99 -29.15
N ILE A 64 36.00 38.18 -29.07
CA ILE A 64 35.29 39.07 -30.00
C ILE A 64 35.67 40.54 -29.77
N VAL A 65 35.75 40.98 -28.51
CA VAL A 65 36.14 42.37 -28.17
C VAL A 65 37.55 42.66 -28.67
N GLN A 66 38.51 41.75 -28.44
CA GLN A 66 39.88 41.89 -28.93
C GLN A 66 39.95 41.92 -30.46
N ALA A 67 39.19 41.07 -31.16
CA ALA A 67 39.11 41.08 -32.62
C ALA A 67 38.53 42.40 -33.14
N VAL A 68 37.53 42.96 -32.46
CA VAL A 68 36.98 44.28 -32.80
C VAL A 68 38.04 45.36 -32.62
N ASP A 69 38.81 45.34 -31.53
CA ASP A 69 39.90 46.30 -31.31
C ASP A 69 40.98 46.21 -32.38
N GLU A 70 41.38 44.99 -32.76
CA GLU A 70 42.32 44.75 -33.86
C GLU A 70 41.81 45.38 -35.16
N LEU A 71 40.56 45.09 -35.54
CA LEU A 71 39.93 45.64 -36.74
C LEU A 71 39.77 47.16 -36.66
N CYS A 72 39.51 47.70 -35.47
CA CYS A 72 39.37 49.13 -35.26
C CYS A 72 40.67 49.89 -35.57
N ARG A 73 41.83 49.28 -35.28
CA ARG A 73 43.17 49.82 -35.55
C ARG A 73 43.57 49.75 -37.03
N VAL A 74 42.99 48.85 -37.82
CA VAL A 74 43.32 48.69 -39.26
C VAL A 74 42.91 49.92 -40.09
N GLY A 75 41.78 50.56 -39.78
CA GLY A 75 41.33 51.77 -40.49
C GLY A 75 39.80 51.92 -40.54
N PRO A 76 39.24 52.96 -41.17
CA PRO A 76 37.80 53.25 -41.16
C PRO A 76 36.97 52.17 -41.87
N GLY A 77 35.73 51.97 -41.42
CA GLY A 77 34.78 51.00 -41.99
C GLY A 77 33.99 50.26 -40.91
N ASP A 78 32.83 49.71 -41.28
CA ASP A 78 31.93 49.04 -40.35
C ASP A 78 32.33 47.57 -40.14
N VAL A 79 32.02 47.06 -38.95
CA VAL A 79 32.33 45.69 -38.52
C VAL A 79 31.05 44.87 -38.49
N LEU A 80 31.07 43.69 -39.10
CA LEU A 80 30.00 42.70 -39.03
C LEU A 80 30.47 41.48 -38.21
N ILE A 81 29.77 41.16 -37.14
CA ILE A 81 30.10 40.05 -36.25
C ILE A 81 29.02 38.98 -36.38
N PHE A 82 29.41 37.76 -36.74
CA PHE A 82 28.49 36.63 -36.82
C PHE A 82 28.33 35.94 -35.47
N LEU A 83 27.09 35.69 -35.05
CA LEU A 83 26.77 35.09 -33.75
C LEU A 83 25.69 34.00 -33.89
N SER A 84 25.69 33.03 -32.97
CA SER A 84 24.84 31.84 -33.10
C SER A 84 23.37 32.10 -32.74
N GLY A 85 23.08 33.16 -31.97
CA GLY A 85 21.73 33.54 -31.61
C GLY A 85 21.61 34.86 -30.85
N GLU A 86 20.38 35.16 -30.43
CA GLU A 86 20.01 36.43 -29.78
C GLU A 86 20.71 36.65 -28.44
N ARG A 87 20.92 35.56 -27.66
CA ARG A 87 21.62 35.64 -26.37
C ARG A 87 23.06 36.12 -26.57
N ASP A 88 23.81 35.48 -27.46
CA ASP A 88 25.19 35.86 -27.77
C ASP A 88 25.25 37.30 -28.30
N ILE A 89 24.31 37.71 -29.16
CA ILE A 89 24.20 39.10 -29.65
C ILE A 89 24.07 40.07 -28.49
N ARG A 90 23.24 39.76 -27.49
CA ARG A 90 23.04 40.63 -26.34
C ARG A 90 24.28 40.68 -25.45
N ASP A 91 24.84 39.52 -25.12
CA ASP A 91 25.97 39.40 -24.20
C ASP A 91 27.22 40.12 -24.80
N VAL A 92 27.48 39.93 -26.09
CA VAL A 92 28.51 40.67 -26.85
C VAL A 92 28.16 42.17 -26.98
N SER A 93 26.89 42.52 -27.21
CA SER A 93 26.47 43.93 -27.25
C SER A 93 26.72 44.64 -25.93
N GLU A 94 26.49 43.97 -24.80
CA GLU A 94 26.70 44.54 -23.47
C GLU A 94 28.20 44.70 -23.19
N ALA A 95 29.01 43.70 -23.53
CA ALA A 95 30.46 43.75 -23.38
C ALA A 95 31.08 44.86 -24.24
N LEU A 96 30.70 44.97 -25.51
CA LEU A 96 31.15 46.07 -26.38
C LEU A 96 30.69 47.44 -25.87
N ARG A 97 29.49 47.55 -25.29
CA ARG A 97 29.05 48.81 -24.66
C ARG A 97 29.90 49.15 -23.44
N LYS A 98 30.27 48.17 -22.60
CA LYS A 98 31.15 48.37 -21.44
C LYS A 98 32.59 48.69 -21.85
N HIS A 99 33.08 48.08 -22.92
CA HIS A 99 34.41 48.33 -23.48
C HIS A 99 34.56 49.70 -24.14
N HIS A 100 33.44 50.28 -24.61
CA HIS A 100 33.38 51.60 -25.26
C HIS A 100 34.36 51.80 -26.46
N PRO A 101 34.27 51.01 -27.55
CA PRO A 101 35.07 51.25 -28.74
C PRO A 101 34.86 52.68 -29.29
N PRO A 102 35.94 53.37 -29.70
CA PRO A 102 35.89 54.79 -30.01
C PRO A 102 34.96 55.11 -31.18
N ASN A 103 34.02 56.04 -30.96
CA ASN A 103 33.10 56.56 -31.98
C ASN A 103 32.33 55.45 -32.73
N THR A 104 31.70 54.53 -31.99
CA THR A 104 30.96 53.39 -32.56
C THR A 104 29.47 53.35 -32.18
N GLU A 105 28.63 52.81 -33.08
CA GLU A 105 27.23 52.45 -32.83
C GLU A 105 27.07 50.92 -32.91
N ILE A 106 26.54 50.30 -31.85
CA ILE A 106 26.34 48.84 -31.78
C ILE A 106 24.90 48.49 -32.17
N LEU A 107 24.73 47.71 -33.24
CA LEU A 107 23.44 47.40 -33.86
C LEU A 107 23.21 45.89 -33.96
N PRO A 108 22.18 45.32 -33.29
CA PRO A 108 21.82 43.92 -33.46
C PRO A 108 21.07 43.66 -34.77
N LEU A 109 21.25 42.47 -35.37
CA LEU A 109 20.57 42.02 -36.59
C LEU A 109 20.16 40.53 -36.53
N PHE A 110 18.88 40.24 -36.31
CA PHE A 110 18.35 38.87 -36.29
C PHE A 110 16.87 38.78 -36.69
N ALA A 111 16.43 37.60 -37.13
CA ALA A 111 15.15 37.39 -37.81
C ALA A 111 13.90 37.83 -37.04
N ARG A 112 13.93 37.85 -35.70
CA ARG A 112 12.78 38.20 -34.86
C ARG A 112 12.59 39.72 -34.66
N GLN A 113 13.57 40.54 -35.01
CA GLN A 113 13.50 41.99 -34.84
C GLN A 113 12.37 42.62 -35.66
N SER A 114 11.86 43.76 -35.19
CA SER A 114 10.89 44.53 -35.96
C SER A 114 11.52 45.05 -37.25
N ALA A 115 10.69 45.26 -38.28
CA ALA A 115 11.16 45.81 -39.56
C ALA A 115 11.85 47.18 -39.38
N SER A 116 11.41 48.01 -38.43
CA SER A 116 12.07 49.28 -38.12
C SER A 116 13.48 49.10 -37.55
N GLU A 117 13.71 48.08 -36.74
CA GLU A 117 15.02 47.80 -36.13
C GLU A 117 15.98 47.21 -37.15
N GLN A 118 15.50 46.25 -37.97
CA GLN A 118 16.30 45.74 -39.09
C GLN A 118 16.66 46.87 -40.07
N ASN A 119 15.76 47.81 -40.32
CA ASN A 119 16.04 48.92 -41.22
C ASN A 119 17.14 49.88 -40.71
N ARG A 120 17.47 49.87 -39.41
CA ARG A 120 18.56 50.71 -38.88
C ARG A 120 19.92 50.30 -39.44
N VAL A 121 20.14 49.02 -39.68
CA VAL A 121 21.45 48.55 -40.20
C VAL A 121 21.75 49.04 -41.62
N PHE A 122 20.76 49.53 -42.36
CA PHE A 122 20.97 50.09 -43.69
C PHE A 122 21.26 51.59 -43.70
N LYS A 123 21.04 52.31 -42.60
CA LYS A 123 21.29 53.75 -42.53
C LYS A 123 22.80 54.02 -42.45
N THR A 124 23.33 54.69 -43.47
CA THR A 124 24.75 55.06 -43.59
C THR A 124 24.97 56.54 -43.22
N GLY A 125 26.19 56.93 -42.83
CA GLY A 125 26.58 58.35 -42.64
C GLY A 125 26.71 58.82 -41.19
N GLY A 126 27.28 58.00 -40.30
CA GLY A 126 27.46 58.31 -38.86
C GLY A 126 28.73 57.69 -38.26
N PRO A 127 28.81 57.49 -36.94
CA PRO A 127 29.91 56.75 -36.29
C PRO A 127 30.06 55.33 -36.85
N ARG A 128 31.22 54.68 -36.65
CA ARG A 128 31.46 53.30 -37.13
C ARG A 128 30.40 52.37 -36.57
N ARG A 129 29.77 51.56 -37.41
CA ARG A 129 28.74 50.61 -36.99
C ARG A 129 29.37 49.26 -36.69
N ILE A 130 29.04 48.69 -35.54
CA ILE A 130 29.34 47.30 -35.19
C ILE A 130 28.02 46.54 -35.22
N ILE A 131 27.84 45.71 -36.25
CA ILE A 131 26.61 44.98 -36.50
C ILE A 131 26.76 43.56 -35.99
N LEU A 132 25.92 43.18 -35.04
CA LEU A 132 25.92 41.87 -34.40
C LEU A 132 24.81 41.01 -35.03
N ALA A 133 25.17 40.08 -35.91
CA ALA A 133 24.23 39.40 -36.78
C ALA A 133 24.22 37.88 -36.64
N THR A 134 23.04 37.28 -36.82
CA THR A 134 22.95 35.84 -37.14
C THR A 134 23.19 35.59 -38.63
N ASN A 135 23.00 34.36 -39.10
CA ASN A 135 23.12 33.98 -40.52
C ASN A 135 22.19 34.77 -41.48
N VAL A 136 21.28 35.61 -40.97
CA VAL A 136 20.48 36.55 -41.79
C VAL A 136 21.38 37.46 -42.64
N ALA A 137 22.55 37.87 -42.14
CA ALA A 137 23.50 38.68 -42.91
C ALA A 137 24.34 37.85 -43.91
N GLU A 138 24.35 36.52 -43.79
CA GLU A 138 25.14 35.61 -44.63
C GLU A 138 24.59 35.49 -46.04
N THR A 139 23.27 35.51 -46.24
CA THR A 139 22.66 35.31 -47.56
C THR A 139 21.61 36.37 -47.86
N SER A 140 20.59 36.45 -47.02
CA SER A 140 19.35 37.21 -47.25
C SER A 140 19.50 38.73 -47.22
N LEU A 141 20.59 39.26 -46.66
CA LEU A 141 20.79 40.70 -46.48
C LEU A 141 22.17 41.18 -46.93
N THR A 142 22.19 42.30 -47.64
CA THR A 142 23.38 43.07 -48.00
C THR A 142 23.44 44.34 -47.16
N VAL A 143 24.21 44.33 -46.08
CA VAL A 143 24.41 45.54 -45.27
C VAL A 143 25.48 46.42 -45.94
N PRO A 144 25.19 47.70 -46.25
CA PRO A 144 26.17 48.61 -46.85
C PRO A 144 27.28 48.96 -45.85
N GLY A 145 28.46 49.36 -46.33
CA GLY A 145 29.54 49.92 -45.50
C GLY A 145 30.40 48.91 -44.72
N ILE A 146 30.09 47.61 -44.80
CA ILE A 146 30.88 46.56 -44.14
C ILE A 146 32.26 46.46 -44.79
N ARG A 147 33.31 46.66 -43.99
CA ARG A 147 34.71 46.49 -44.38
C ARG A 147 35.43 45.44 -43.53
N TYR A 148 34.86 45.08 -42.39
CA TYR A 148 35.46 44.12 -41.49
C TYR A 148 34.45 43.07 -41.05
N VAL A 149 34.92 41.83 -40.89
CA VAL A 149 34.10 40.71 -40.40
C VAL A 149 34.81 40.05 -39.22
N VAL A 150 34.04 39.71 -38.18
CA VAL A 150 34.44 38.77 -37.13
C VAL A 150 33.56 37.54 -37.26
N ASP A 151 34.19 36.38 -37.50
CA ASP A 151 33.52 35.10 -37.67
C ASP A 151 33.99 34.10 -36.60
N PRO A 152 33.20 33.86 -35.56
CA PRO A 152 33.45 32.79 -34.60
C PRO A 152 33.24 31.38 -35.17
N GLY A 153 32.67 31.27 -36.38
CA GLY A 153 32.56 29.99 -37.08
C GLY A 153 31.42 29.09 -36.59
N LEU A 154 30.46 29.63 -35.82
CA LEU A 154 29.32 28.90 -35.29
C LEU A 154 27.98 29.39 -35.89
N ALA A 155 27.00 28.51 -35.96
CA ALA A 155 25.62 28.82 -36.35
C ALA A 155 24.62 27.86 -35.69
N ARG A 156 23.38 28.33 -35.49
CA ARG A 156 22.25 27.43 -35.21
C ARG A 156 21.70 26.86 -36.51
N ILE A 157 21.73 25.54 -36.64
CA ILE A 157 21.23 24.83 -37.82
C ILE A 157 20.04 23.99 -37.40
N SER A 158 18.93 24.11 -38.13
CA SER A 158 17.75 23.28 -37.88
C SER A 158 17.99 21.84 -38.33
N ARG A 159 17.82 20.88 -37.42
CA ARG A 159 17.97 19.45 -37.70
C ARG A 159 16.81 18.64 -37.16
N TYR A 160 16.29 17.76 -38.00
CA TYR A 160 15.26 16.79 -37.63
C TYR A 160 15.88 15.53 -37.04
N SER A 161 15.45 15.14 -35.84
CA SER A 161 15.82 13.87 -35.22
C SER A 161 14.81 12.80 -35.61
N VAL A 162 15.19 11.88 -36.51
CA VAL A 162 14.32 10.75 -36.91
C VAL A 162 13.97 9.84 -35.74
N ARG A 163 14.89 9.67 -34.78
CA ARG A 163 14.68 8.80 -33.60
C ARG A 163 13.59 9.37 -32.69
N ASN A 164 13.69 10.65 -32.37
CA ASN A 164 12.82 11.31 -31.41
C ASN A 164 11.59 11.94 -32.10
N LYS A 165 11.60 12.05 -33.43
CA LYS A 165 10.65 12.78 -34.27
C LYS A 165 10.49 14.27 -33.93
N VAL A 166 11.54 14.89 -33.39
CA VAL A 166 11.54 16.30 -32.96
C VAL A 166 12.51 17.14 -33.77
N GLN A 167 12.20 18.42 -33.88
CA GLN A 167 13.10 19.41 -34.46
C GLN A 167 14.05 19.92 -33.39
N ARG A 168 15.34 19.99 -33.74
CA ARG A 168 16.42 20.45 -32.88
C ARG A 168 17.08 21.67 -33.51
N LEU A 169 17.58 22.56 -32.66
CA LEU A 169 18.32 23.76 -33.08
C LEU A 169 19.72 23.79 -32.42
N PRO A 170 20.57 22.78 -32.67
CA PRO A 170 21.93 22.75 -32.14
C PRO A 170 22.77 23.90 -32.69
N ILE A 171 23.76 24.32 -31.89
CA ILE A 171 24.84 25.20 -32.33
C ILE A 171 25.94 24.28 -32.91
N GLU A 172 26.33 24.50 -34.15
CA GLU A 172 27.32 23.69 -34.86
C GLU A 172 28.36 24.57 -35.56
N LYS A 173 29.51 23.98 -35.91
CA LYS A 173 30.53 24.61 -36.76
C LYS A 173 29.97 24.80 -38.16
N ILE A 174 30.18 25.97 -38.76
CA ILE A 174 29.78 26.26 -40.14
C ILE A 174 30.66 25.53 -41.15
N SER A 175 30.14 25.30 -42.36
CA SER A 175 30.91 24.78 -43.49
C SER A 175 31.93 25.80 -44.02
N GLN A 176 32.90 25.32 -44.80
CA GLN A 176 33.87 26.19 -45.48
C GLN A 176 33.16 27.20 -46.41
N SER A 177 32.15 26.75 -47.16
CA SER A 177 31.34 27.60 -48.03
C SER A 177 30.66 28.74 -47.26
N SER A 178 30.12 28.48 -46.06
CA SER A 178 29.50 29.49 -45.20
C SER A 178 30.55 30.45 -44.63
N ALA A 179 31.69 29.94 -44.15
CA ALA A 179 32.80 30.79 -43.67
C ALA A 179 33.33 31.71 -44.78
N ASN A 180 33.43 31.21 -46.00
CA ASN A 180 33.83 31.99 -47.17
C ASN A 180 32.78 33.04 -47.53
N GLN A 181 31.48 32.71 -47.52
CA GLN A 181 30.40 33.68 -47.73
C GLN A 181 30.36 34.78 -46.66
N ARG A 182 30.62 34.42 -45.40
CA ARG A 182 30.73 35.37 -44.28
C ARG A 182 31.89 36.32 -44.49
N SER A 183 33.09 35.82 -44.83
CA SER A 183 34.24 36.66 -45.15
C SER A 183 34.01 37.54 -46.39
N GLY A 184 33.31 37.05 -47.41
CA GLY A 184 32.96 37.82 -48.60
C GLY A 184 32.07 39.04 -48.33
N ARG A 185 31.48 39.17 -47.12
CA ARG A 185 30.67 40.33 -46.74
C ARG A 185 31.49 41.61 -46.59
N CYS A 186 32.77 41.53 -46.24
CA CYS A 186 33.65 42.70 -46.18
C CYS A 186 34.35 43.04 -47.51
N GLY A 187 34.29 42.18 -48.52
CA GLY A 187 34.92 42.39 -49.84
C GLY A 187 34.01 43.03 -50.90
N ARG A 188 32.87 43.64 -50.51
CA ARG A 188 31.85 44.13 -51.45
C ARG A 188 32.06 45.56 -51.93
N VAL A 189 32.58 46.43 -51.07
CA VAL A 189 32.72 47.87 -51.35
C VAL A 189 34.17 48.27 -51.54
N ALA A 190 35.09 47.65 -50.78
CA ALA A 190 36.52 47.88 -50.84
C ALA A 190 37.25 46.66 -50.25
N ALA A 191 38.60 46.68 -50.25
CA ALA A 191 39.40 45.66 -49.58
C ALA A 191 39.12 45.67 -48.05
N GLY A 192 38.92 44.48 -47.50
CA GLY A 192 38.48 44.27 -46.12
C GLY A 192 39.26 43.18 -45.40
N VAL A 193 39.03 43.06 -44.08
CA VAL A 193 39.68 42.03 -43.23
C VAL A 193 38.60 41.18 -42.57
N CYS A 194 38.79 39.87 -42.56
CA CYS A 194 37.95 38.92 -41.84
C CYS A 194 38.79 38.21 -40.77
N ILE A 195 38.44 38.39 -39.50
CA ILE A 195 39.03 37.65 -38.39
C ILE A 195 38.16 36.43 -38.09
N ARG A 196 38.76 35.24 -38.12
CA ARG A 196 38.16 33.96 -37.72
C ARG A 196 38.62 33.60 -36.32
N LEU A 197 37.70 33.33 -35.40
CA LEU A 197 38.06 32.99 -34.00
C LEU A 197 38.35 31.50 -33.77
N TYR A 198 38.87 30.85 -34.80
CA TYR A 198 39.27 29.44 -34.85
C TYR A 198 40.56 29.36 -35.67
N ASP A 199 41.31 28.27 -35.56
CA ASP A 199 42.55 28.09 -36.31
C ASP A 199 42.31 27.63 -37.76
N GLU A 200 43.36 27.67 -38.57
CA GLU A 200 43.30 27.30 -39.98
C GLU A 200 43.10 25.80 -40.19
N GLU A 201 43.62 24.97 -39.28
CA GLU A 201 43.42 23.51 -39.31
C GLU A 201 41.95 23.15 -39.09
N ASP A 202 41.28 23.81 -38.15
CA ASP A 202 39.84 23.68 -37.90
C ASP A 202 39.03 24.14 -39.11
N PHE A 203 39.47 25.21 -39.80
CA PHE A 203 38.84 25.61 -41.06
C PHE A 203 38.95 24.51 -42.13
N ALA A 204 40.15 23.97 -42.33
CA ALA A 204 40.42 22.95 -43.34
C ALA A 204 39.69 21.63 -43.05
N ALA A 205 39.51 21.29 -41.77
CA ALA A 205 38.80 20.07 -41.34
C ALA A 205 37.27 20.16 -41.45
N ARG A 206 36.68 21.36 -41.64
CA ARG A 206 35.22 21.53 -41.79
C ARG A 206 34.72 20.98 -43.12
N PRO A 207 33.44 20.57 -43.21
CA PRO A 207 32.84 20.16 -44.48
C PRO A 207 32.84 21.32 -45.48
N ALA A 208 33.06 21.02 -46.76
CA ALA A 208 33.09 22.02 -47.82
C ALA A 208 31.75 22.78 -47.93
N PHE A 209 30.63 22.05 -47.84
CA PHE A 209 29.28 22.58 -47.96
C PHE A 209 28.40 22.18 -46.78
N THR A 210 27.40 23.01 -46.47
CA THR A 210 26.39 22.70 -45.46
C THR A 210 25.41 21.65 -46.00
N ASP A 211 25.01 20.68 -45.15
CA ASP A 211 24.03 19.66 -45.53
C ASP A 211 22.75 20.28 -46.13
N PRO A 212 22.28 19.82 -47.30
CA PRO A 212 21.05 20.33 -47.92
C PRO A 212 19.81 20.04 -47.08
N GLU A 213 18.77 20.85 -47.27
CA GLU A 213 17.56 20.82 -46.44
C GLU A 213 16.86 19.46 -46.40
N ILE A 214 16.83 18.76 -47.54
CA ILE A 214 16.26 17.42 -47.68
C ILE A 214 16.90 16.38 -46.73
N LEU A 215 18.12 16.62 -46.25
CA LEU A 215 18.83 15.75 -45.31
C LEU A 215 18.64 16.15 -43.84
N ARG A 216 17.89 17.22 -43.56
CA ARG A 216 17.75 17.79 -42.21
C ARG A 216 16.32 18.12 -41.81
N THR A 217 15.32 17.87 -42.66
CA THR A 217 13.90 18.08 -42.39
C THR A 217 13.08 16.77 -42.49
N ASN A 218 11.83 16.80 -42.02
CA ASN A 218 10.91 15.67 -42.20
C ASN A 218 10.39 15.63 -43.64
N LEU A 219 10.37 14.46 -44.25
CA LEU A 219 10.06 14.27 -45.68
C LEU A 219 8.58 13.99 -45.97
N ALA A 220 7.69 13.95 -44.99
CA ALA A 220 6.29 13.55 -45.19
C ALA A 220 5.57 14.42 -46.24
N SER A 221 5.75 15.75 -46.20
CA SER A 221 5.15 16.65 -47.20
C SER A 221 5.66 16.36 -48.62
N VAL A 222 6.99 16.20 -48.77
CA VAL A 222 7.62 15.87 -50.06
C VAL A 222 7.13 14.52 -50.59
N ILE A 223 7.12 13.49 -49.74
CA ILE A 223 6.67 12.14 -50.10
C ILE A 223 5.20 12.14 -50.49
N LEU A 224 4.35 12.88 -49.76
CA LEU A 224 2.92 12.98 -50.07
C LEU A 224 2.70 13.62 -51.44
N GLN A 225 3.37 14.73 -51.73
CA GLN A 225 3.30 15.42 -53.03
C GLN A 225 3.82 14.53 -54.16
N MET A 226 4.97 13.86 -53.98
CA MET A 226 5.52 12.93 -54.98
C MET A 226 4.55 11.77 -55.27
N THR A 227 3.92 11.23 -54.22
CA THR A 227 2.96 10.13 -54.34
C THR A 227 1.68 10.59 -55.05
N ALA A 228 1.16 11.77 -54.70
CA ALA A 228 -0.01 12.37 -55.34
C ALA A 228 0.23 12.66 -56.84
N LEU A 229 1.43 13.13 -57.18
CA LEU A 229 1.87 13.39 -58.56
C LEU A 229 2.35 12.13 -59.30
N LYS A 230 2.33 10.95 -58.65
CA LYS A 230 2.77 9.65 -59.21
C LYS A 230 4.21 9.66 -59.74
N LEU A 231 5.13 10.31 -59.01
CA LEU A 231 6.55 10.41 -59.37
C LEU A 231 7.39 9.16 -59.07
N GLY A 232 6.77 8.08 -58.56
CA GLY A 232 7.42 6.82 -58.23
C GLY A 232 7.95 6.76 -56.79
N ASP A 233 8.76 5.73 -56.50
CA ASP A 233 9.36 5.51 -55.18
C ASP A 233 10.41 6.60 -54.89
N PRO A 234 10.30 7.37 -53.79
CA PRO A 234 11.29 8.35 -53.38
C PRO A 234 12.71 7.80 -53.30
N ALA A 235 12.91 6.52 -52.95
CA ALA A 235 14.24 5.92 -52.89
C ALA A 235 14.91 5.77 -54.27
N LYS A 236 14.12 5.74 -55.35
CA LYS A 236 14.57 5.62 -56.73
C LYS A 236 14.52 6.95 -57.49
N PHE A 237 14.01 7.99 -56.85
CA PHE A 237 13.92 9.31 -57.48
C PHE A 237 15.32 9.93 -57.58
N PRO A 238 15.68 10.52 -58.74
CA PRO A 238 17.02 11.07 -58.95
C PRO A 238 17.16 12.41 -58.22
N PHE A 239 17.39 12.38 -56.91
CA PHE A 239 17.76 13.56 -56.14
C PHE A 239 19.25 13.89 -56.33
N ILE A 240 19.62 15.17 -56.34
CA ILE A 240 21.02 15.62 -56.33
C ILE A 240 21.74 15.12 -55.07
N ASN A 241 21.05 15.21 -53.93
CA ASN A 241 21.47 14.67 -52.65
C ASN A 241 20.34 13.75 -52.13
N PRO A 242 20.42 12.43 -52.37
CA PRO A 242 19.35 11.53 -51.98
C PRO A 242 19.23 11.43 -50.46
N PRO A 243 18.01 11.50 -49.91
CA PRO A 243 17.80 11.33 -48.48
C PRO A 243 18.07 9.88 -48.06
N PRO A 244 18.62 9.64 -46.85
CA PRO A 244 18.83 8.29 -46.35
C PRO A 244 17.52 7.51 -46.25
N PRO A 245 17.52 6.18 -46.47
CA PRO A 245 16.32 5.34 -46.39
C PRO A 245 15.55 5.48 -45.08
N LYS A 246 16.26 5.73 -43.98
CA LYS A 246 15.67 5.94 -42.65
C LYS A 246 14.74 7.16 -42.59
N MET A 247 15.08 8.26 -43.29
CA MET A 247 14.24 9.47 -43.34
C MET A 247 13.01 9.25 -44.22
N ILE A 248 13.17 8.53 -45.33
CA ILE A 248 12.05 8.15 -46.21
C ILE A 248 11.05 7.28 -45.43
N ASN A 249 11.54 6.25 -44.74
CA ASN A 249 10.72 5.37 -43.92
C ASN A 249 9.97 6.12 -42.82
N ASP A 250 10.62 7.09 -42.17
CA ASP A 250 9.98 7.90 -41.14
C ASP A 250 8.90 8.84 -41.69
N GLY A 251 9.13 9.42 -42.87
CA GLY A 251 8.11 10.19 -43.59
C GLY A 251 6.89 9.34 -43.93
N TYR A 252 7.08 8.11 -44.43
CA TYR A 252 5.97 7.17 -44.65
C TYR A 252 5.25 6.80 -43.36
N ARG A 253 5.99 6.58 -42.26
CA ARG A 253 5.37 6.34 -40.95
C ARG A 253 4.48 7.51 -40.57
N LEU A 254 4.96 8.75 -40.65
CA LEU A 254 4.11 9.91 -40.36
C LEU A 254 2.87 9.96 -41.26
N LEU A 255 3.01 9.68 -42.56
CA LEU A 255 1.85 9.62 -43.45
C LEU A 255 0.86 8.50 -43.06
N GLU A 256 1.34 7.37 -42.57
CA GLU A 256 0.50 6.29 -42.02
C GLU A 256 -0.18 6.73 -40.72
N GLU A 257 0.53 7.43 -39.82
CA GLU A 257 -0.03 8.05 -38.61
C GLU A 257 -1.18 9.01 -38.92
N LEU A 258 -1.12 9.70 -40.07
CA LEU A 258 -2.16 10.63 -40.54
C LEU A 258 -3.25 9.96 -41.39
N ASN A 259 -3.19 8.63 -41.55
CA ASN A 259 -4.00 7.85 -42.48
C ASN A 259 -3.93 8.36 -43.94
N ALA A 260 -2.82 9.00 -44.33
CA ALA A 260 -2.56 9.50 -45.68
C ALA A 260 -2.05 8.38 -46.62
N VAL A 261 -1.41 7.36 -46.05
CA VAL A 261 -1.01 6.13 -46.74
C VAL A 261 -1.41 4.91 -45.92
N ASN A 262 -1.65 3.78 -46.58
CA ASN A 262 -1.86 2.49 -45.90
C ASN A 262 -0.53 1.78 -45.57
N GLY A 263 -0.57 0.64 -44.88
CA GLY A 263 0.62 -0.15 -44.54
C GLY A 263 1.42 -0.67 -45.75
N LYS A 264 0.85 -0.62 -46.96
CA LYS A 264 1.53 -0.91 -48.24
C LYS A 264 2.13 0.34 -48.91
N ARG A 265 2.16 1.48 -48.22
CA ARG A 265 2.62 2.80 -48.69
C ARG A 265 1.83 3.38 -49.87
N GLN A 266 0.58 2.95 -50.04
CA GLN A 266 -0.29 3.48 -51.09
C GLN A 266 -1.11 4.65 -50.54
N ILE A 267 -1.25 5.72 -51.32
CA ILE A 267 -2.03 6.90 -50.94
C ILE A 267 -3.51 6.55 -50.75
N THR A 268 -4.08 6.93 -49.62
CA THR A 268 -5.50 6.77 -49.27
C THR A 268 -6.33 7.94 -49.84
N GLU A 269 -7.65 7.88 -49.70
CA GLU A 269 -8.49 9.04 -50.05
C GLU A 269 -8.18 10.25 -49.17
N THR A 270 -7.99 10.05 -47.87
CA THR A 270 -7.50 11.08 -46.96
C THR A 270 -6.17 11.66 -47.46
N GLY A 271 -5.22 10.84 -47.87
CA GLY A 271 -3.94 11.31 -48.41
C GLY A 271 -4.09 12.17 -49.67
N ARG A 272 -5.02 11.83 -50.57
CA ARG A 272 -5.32 12.65 -51.75
C ARG A 272 -5.92 13.99 -51.40
N GLN A 273 -6.79 14.04 -50.39
CA GLN A 273 -7.35 15.29 -49.89
C GLN A 273 -6.27 16.16 -49.22
N LEU A 274 -5.41 15.57 -48.40
CA LEU A 274 -4.29 16.27 -47.75
C LEU A 274 -3.34 16.90 -48.77
N ALA A 275 -3.03 16.19 -49.86
CA ALA A 275 -2.12 16.68 -50.90
C ALA A 275 -2.63 17.93 -51.65
N LYS A 276 -3.94 18.24 -51.59
CA LYS A 276 -4.52 19.45 -52.19
C LYS A 276 -4.28 20.71 -51.35
N LEU A 277 -3.94 20.57 -50.08
CA LEU A 277 -3.69 21.69 -49.16
C LEU A 277 -2.17 22.00 -49.12
N PRO A 278 -1.74 23.25 -49.35
CA PRO A 278 -0.34 23.66 -49.49
C PRO A 278 0.29 23.96 -48.11
N ILE A 279 0.08 23.07 -47.14
CA ILE A 279 0.58 23.21 -45.77
C ILE A 279 1.11 21.86 -45.25
N ASP A 280 1.68 21.86 -44.04
CA ASP A 280 2.17 20.62 -43.42
C ASP A 280 1.05 19.56 -43.32
N PRO A 281 1.31 18.28 -43.67
CA PRO A 281 0.30 17.23 -43.65
C PRO A 281 -0.40 17.05 -42.29
N ARG A 282 0.27 17.32 -41.17
CA ARG A 282 -0.36 17.26 -39.85
C ARG A 282 -1.43 18.32 -39.71
N ILE A 283 -1.11 19.56 -40.11
CA ILE A 283 -2.04 20.69 -40.05
C ILE A 283 -3.21 20.47 -41.03
N ALA A 284 -2.91 20.02 -42.25
CA ALA A 284 -3.93 19.63 -43.22
C ALA A 284 -4.89 18.56 -42.65
N ARG A 285 -4.37 17.58 -41.89
CA ARG A 285 -5.19 16.55 -41.25
C ARG A 285 -6.17 17.11 -40.22
N MET A 286 -5.76 18.14 -39.48
CA MET A 286 -6.64 18.86 -38.55
C MET A 286 -7.82 19.50 -39.28
N ILE A 287 -7.56 20.14 -40.44
CA ILE A 287 -8.61 20.77 -41.26
C ILE A 287 -9.60 19.71 -41.77
N LEU A 288 -9.12 18.57 -42.27
CA LEU A 288 -10.01 17.48 -42.71
C LEU A 288 -10.89 16.98 -41.56
N ALA A 289 -10.30 16.74 -40.38
CA ALA A 289 -11.05 16.27 -39.21
C ALA A 289 -12.04 17.33 -38.67
N ALA A 290 -11.74 18.62 -38.84
CA ALA A 290 -12.60 19.70 -38.40
C ALA A 290 -13.93 19.77 -39.19
N ASN A 291 -13.91 19.34 -40.46
CA ASN A 291 -15.14 19.18 -41.22
C ASN A 291 -16.05 18.10 -40.61
N ASP A 292 -15.48 16.97 -40.18
CA ASP A 292 -16.23 15.86 -39.57
C ASP A 292 -16.72 16.20 -38.14
N GLN A 293 -15.94 17.01 -37.42
CA GLN A 293 -16.24 17.44 -36.04
C GLN A 293 -17.08 18.72 -35.96
N ASN A 294 -17.52 19.28 -37.09
CA ASN A 294 -18.26 20.54 -37.17
C ASN A 294 -17.54 21.71 -36.48
N SER A 295 -16.23 21.81 -36.68
CA SER A 295 -15.33 22.82 -36.07
C SER A 295 -14.42 23.53 -37.08
N LEU A 296 -14.84 23.57 -38.35
CA LEU A 296 -14.02 24.03 -39.47
C LEU A 296 -13.58 25.49 -39.36
N ASN A 297 -14.46 26.41 -38.94
CA ASN A 297 -14.14 27.84 -38.85
C ASN A 297 -12.99 28.11 -37.88
N GLU A 298 -13.10 27.54 -36.68
CA GLU A 298 -12.11 27.70 -35.61
C GLU A 298 -10.78 27.02 -35.98
N VAL A 299 -10.84 25.79 -36.50
CA VAL A 299 -9.63 25.05 -36.87
C VAL A 299 -8.94 25.68 -38.08
N LEU A 300 -9.64 26.27 -39.04
CA LEU A 300 -9.00 27.03 -40.13
C LEU A 300 -8.18 28.20 -39.60
N VAL A 301 -8.70 28.96 -38.64
CA VAL A 301 -7.96 30.07 -38.00
C VAL A 301 -6.71 29.53 -37.31
N ILE A 302 -6.85 28.48 -36.51
CA ILE A 302 -5.74 27.87 -35.75
C ILE A 302 -4.69 27.28 -36.71
N ALA A 303 -5.11 26.49 -37.71
CA ALA A 303 -4.23 25.87 -38.70
C ALA A 303 -3.42 26.90 -39.48
N SER A 304 -4.05 28.02 -39.85
CA SER A 304 -3.39 29.14 -40.50
C SER A 304 -2.34 29.78 -39.59
N ALA A 305 -2.62 29.89 -38.28
CA ALA A 305 -1.69 30.44 -37.30
C ALA A 305 -0.47 29.54 -37.10
N LEU A 306 -0.69 28.22 -37.07
CA LEU A 306 0.38 27.21 -36.94
C LEU A 306 1.27 27.12 -38.18
N SER A 307 0.81 27.60 -39.33
CA SER A 307 1.56 27.57 -40.60
C SER A 307 2.51 28.74 -40.78
N ILE A 308 2.46 29.74 -39.90
CA ILE A 308 3.29 30.94 -39.95
C ILE A 308 4.10 31.12 -38.67
N GLN A 309 5.00 32.11 -38.65
CA GLN A 309 5.65 32.51 -37.41
C GLN A 309 4.66 33.22 -36.47
N ASP A 310 4.76 32.96 -35.16
CA ASP A 310 3.85 33.57 -34.16
C ASP A 310 3.81 35.11 -34.30
N PRO A 311 2.61 35.71 -34.47
CA PRO A 311 2.45 37.15 -34.60
C PRO A 311 2.75 37.92 -33.31
N ARG A 312 2.78 37.24 -32.15
CA ARG A 312 3.12 37.85 -30.85
C ARG A 312 4.62 38.06 -30.72
N GLU A 313 5.01 39.29 -30.42
CA GLU A 313 6.39 39.68 -30.18
C GLU A 313 6.65 39.73 -28.67
N ARG A 314 7.73 39.11 -28.21
CA ARG A 314 8.12 39.13 -26.78
C ARG A 314 9.58 39.59 -26.66
N PRO A 315 9.86 40.90 -26.83
CA PRO A 315 11.20 41.44 -26.74
C PRO A 315 11.81 41.18 -25.35
N MET A 316 13.12 40.90 -25.28
CA MET A 316 13.78 40.56 -24.01
C MET A 316 13.77 41.70 -22.98
N ASP A 317 13.83 42.95 -23.44
CA ASP A 317 13.80 44.17 -22.62
C ASP A 317 12.39 44.53 -22.13
N LYS A 318 11.35 43.99 -22.76
CA LYS A 318 9.93 44.29 -22.47
C LYS A 318 9.10 43.04 -22.24
N GLN A 319 9.71 41.96 -21.74
CA GLN A 319 9.02 40.68 -21.56
C GLN A 319 7.78 40.80 -20.69
N GLN A 320 7.87 41.53 -19.57
CA GLN A 320 6.75 41.70 -18.64
C GLN A 320 5.59 42.47 -19.27
N ALA A 321 5.87 43.59 -19.95
CA ALA A 321 4.87 44.39 -20.65
C ALA A 321 4.22 43.61 -21.82
N ALA A 322 5.00 42.81 -22.55
CA ALA A 322 4.47 41.93 -23.60
C ALA A 322 3.57 40.83 -23.00
N ASP A 323 4.00 40.19 -21.92
CA ASP A 323 3.22 39.15 -21.23
C ASP A 323 1.89 39.69 -20.69
N GLU A 324 1.89 40.91 -20.16
CA GLU A 324 0.70 41.62 -19.71
C GLU A 324 -0.21 41.98 -20.90
N ALA A 325 0.34 42.54 -21.97
CA ALA A 325 -0.40 42.85 -23.19
C ALA A 325 -0.99 41.60 -23.86
N HIS A 326 -0.33 40.44 -23.77
CA HIS A 326 -0.82 39.18 -24.36
C HIS A 326 -1.77 38.42 -23.45
N SER A 327 -1.87 38.79 -22.16
CA SER A 327 -2.71 38.12 -21.17
C SER A 327 -4.19 38.08 -21.57
N LYS A 328 -4.71 39.14 -22.21
CA LYS A 328 -6.09 39.23 -22.71
C LYS A 328 -6.50 38.15 -23.72
N TYR A 329 -5.53 37.49 -24.35
CA TYR A 329 -5.80 36.40 -25.29
C TYR A 329 -5.57 35.03 -24.67
N LYS A 330 -5.04 34.94 -23.45
CA LYS A 330 -4.75 33.64 -22.84
C LYS A 330 -6.04 32.87 -22.58
N ASP A 331 -5.93 31.56 -22.63
CA ASP A 331 -6.94 30.64 -22.16
C ASP A 331 -6.30 29.68 -21.20
N ASP A 332 -6.93 29.46 -20.04
CA ASP A 332 -6.37 28.64 -18.97
C ASP A 332 -6.32 27.15 -19.33
N ARG A 333 -7.03 26.74 -20.40
CA ARG A 333 -7.12 25.35 -20.84
C ARG A 333 -6.39 25.08 -22.15
N SER A 334 -6.15 26.09 -23.00
CA SER A 334 -5.59 25.88 -24.34
C SER A 334 -4.91 27.09 -24.96
N ASP A 335 -3.61 26.97 -25.27
CA ASP A 335 -2.90 27.98 -26.04
C ASP A 335 -3.43 28.09 -27.49
N PHE A 336 -4.13 27.08 -28.02
CA PHE A 336 -4.73 27.14 -29.36
C PHE A 336 -5.92 28.11 -29.39
N LEU A 337 -6.72 28.13 -28.32
CA LEU A 337 -7.83 29.09 -28.20
C LEU A 337 -7.36 30.54 -28.07
N ALA A 338 -6.10 30.75 -27.68
CA ALA A 338 -5.51 32.09 -27.68
C ALA A 338 -5.39 32.67 -29.10
N PHE A 339 -5.24 31.82 -30.12
CA PHE A 339 -5.28 32.27 -31.50
C PHE A 339 -6.68 32.73 -31.91
N LEU A 340 -7.74 32.02 -31.51
CA LEU A 340 -9.12 32.45 -31.79
C LEU A 340 -9.41 33.82 -31.15
N LYS A 341 -9.09 33.97 -29.86
CA LYS A 341 -9.27 35.25 -29.15
C LYS A 341 -8.47 36.39 -29.78
N LEU A 342 -7.24 36.13 -30.22
CA LEU A 342 -6.41 37.11 -30.91
C LEU A 342 -6.98 37.46 -32.29
N TRP A 343 -7.49 36.47 -33.02
CA TRP A 343 -8.09 36.62 -34.34
C TRP A 343 -9.36 37.46 -34.31
N ASP A 344 -10.25 37.22 -33.34
CA ASP A 344 -11.48 37.98 -33.16
C ASP A 344 -11.16 39.44 -32.85
N LEU A 345 -10.23 39.68 -31.92
CA LEU A 345 -9.80 41.03 -31.60
C LEU A 345 -9.12 41.69 -32.81
N TYR A 346 -8.28 40.97 -33.55
CA TYR A 346 -7.64 41.48 -34.75
C TYR A 346 -8.70 42.03 -35.74
N HIS A 347 -9.75 41.25 -36.03
CA HIS A 347 -10.82 41.65 -36.94
C HIS A 347 -11.69 42.78 -36.38
N ASP A 348 -12.01 42.77 -35.07
CA ASP A 348 -12.70 43.86 -34.40
C ASP A 348 -11.94 45.19 -34.55
N ARG A 349 -10.65 45.18 -34.20
CA ARG A 349 -9.81 46.38 -34.26
C ARG A 349 -9.56 46.84 -35.69
N GLN A 350 -9.42 45.93 -36.64
CA GLN A 350 -9.27 46.27 -38.06
C GLN A 350 -10.53 46.94 -38.62
N LYS A 351 -11.73 46.53 -38.20
CA LYS A 351 -13.00 47.16 -38.60
C LYS A 351 -13.16 48.57 -38.01
N HIS A 352 -12.73 48.78 -36.77
CA HIS A 352 -13.00 50.02 -36.03
C HIS A 352 -11.85 51.05 -36.07
N LEU A 353 -10.63 50.66 -36.44
CA LEU A 353 -9.48 51.57 -36.51
C LEU A 353 -9.04 51.82 -37.95
N SER A 354 -8.63 53.06 -38.25
CA SER A 354 -7.93 53.35 -39.50
C SER A 354 -6.59 52.62 -39.55
N GLN A 355 -6.06 52.32 -40.73
CA GLN A 355 -4.86 51.51 -40.91
C GLN A 355 -3.65 52.02 -40.10
N ASN A 356 -3.47 53.35 -40.00
CA ASN A 356 -2.39 53.95 -39.20
C ASN A 356 -2.61 53.75 -37.68
N LYS A 357 -3.84 53.94 -37.20
CA LYS A 357 -4.20 53.67 -35.80
C LYS A 357 -4.07 52.19 -35.46
N PHE A 358 -4.42 51.32 -36.40
CA PHE A 358 -4.30 49.88 -36.25
C PHE A 358 -2.84 49.39 -36.20
N ARG A 359 -1.95 49.93 -37.05
CA ARG A 359 -0.51 49.67 -36.95
C ARG A 359 0.08 50.13 -35.62
N LYS A 360 -0.35 51.30 -35.13
CA LYS A 360 0.04 51.82 -33.81
C LYS A 360 -0.44 50.88 -32.69
N TYR A 361 -1.70 50.44 -32.76
CA TYR A 361 -2.27 49.47 -31.82
C TYR A 361 -1.47 48.16 -31.79
N CYS A 362 -1.13 47.61 -32.95
CA CYS A 362 -0.31 46.39 -33.03
C CYS A 362 1.04 46.58 -32.32
N LYS A 363 1.73 47.70 -32.57
CA LYS A 363 3.01 48.03 -31.92
C LYS A 363 2.89 48.18 -30.41
N GLU A 364 1.86 48.87 -29.92
CA GLU A 364 1.61 49.08 -28.48
C GLU A 364 1.27 47.77 -27.74
N ASN A 365 0.72 46.78 -28.46
CA ASN A 365 0.33 45.49 -27.91
C ASN A 365 1.31 44.36 -28.26
N PHE A 366 2.51 44.71 -28.73
CA PHE A 366 3.56 43.75 -29.10
C PHE A 366 3.07 42.69 -30.10
N LEU A 367 2.39 43.14 -31.15
CA LEU A 367 1.91 42.31 -32.27
C LEU A 367 2.58 42.75 -33.57
N SER A 368 3.06 41.78 -34.34
CA SER A 368 3.65 42.01 -35.65
C SER A 368 2.56 42.20 -36.69
N PHE A 369 2.36 43.44 -37.17
CA PHE A 369 1.36 43.75 -38.20
C PHE A 369 1.57 42.93 -39.49
N LEU A 370 2.83 42.67 -39.87
CA LEU A 370 3.14 41.88 -41.07
C LEU A 370 2.70 40.43 -40.94
N ARG A 371 3.02 39.78 -39.80
CA ARG A 371 2.63 38.38 -39.54
C ARG A 371 1.12 38.22 -39.35
N LEU A 372 0.46 39.23 -38.78
CA LEU A 372 -1.01 39.24 -38.69
C LEU A 372 -1.65 39.28 -40.08
N ARG A 373 -1.09 40.06 -41.01
CA ARG A 373 -1.55 40.07 -42.41
C ARG A 373 -1.27 38.73 -43.10
N GLU A 374 -0.07 38.19 -42.94
CA GLU A 374 0.31 36.87 -43.46
C GLU A 374 -0.64 35.77 -42.95
N TRP A 375 -0.98 35.79 -41.67
CA TRP A 375 -1.98 34.89 -41.09
C TRP A 375 -3.33 35.00 -41.81
N HIS A 376 -3.79 36.23 -42.05
CA HIS A 376 -5.03 36.47 -42.76
C HIS A 376 -4.99 35.97 -44.21
N ASP A 377 -3.88 36.20 -44.91
CA ASP A 377 -3.68 35.76 -46.30
C ASP A 377 -3.69 34.21 -46.40
N ILE A 378 -3.01 33.52 -45.48
CA ILE A 378 -3.02 32.03 -45.40
C ILE A 378 -4.42 31.51 -45.08
N TYR A 379 -5.13 32.14 -44.14
CA TYR A 379 -6.51 31.77 -43.82
C TYR A 379 -7.42 31.88 -45.05
N GLN A 380 -7.34 32.98 -45.80
CA GLN A 380 -8.13 33.16 -47.03
C GLN A 380 -7.81 32.07 -48.06
N GLN A 381 -6.52 31.77 -48.26
CA GLN A 381 -6.10 30.72 -49.20
C GLN A 381 -6.67 29.34 -48.80
N LEU A 382 -6.55 28.96 -47.53
CA LEU A 382 -7.06 27.70 -47.04
C LEU A 382 -8.59 27.65 -47.09
N HIS A 383 -9.28 28.74 -46.72
CA HIS A 383 -10.73 28.83 -46.80
C HIS A 383 -11.26 28.61 -48.22
N VAL A 384 -10.64 29.24 -49.22
CA VAL A 384 -10.98 29.05 -50.63
C VAL A 384 -10.77 27.59 -51.04
N GLN A 385 -9.65 26.98 -50.68
CA GLN A 385 -9.36 25.60 -51.02
C GLN A 385 -10.32 24.61 -50.36
N THR A 386 -10.62 24.78 -49.06
CA THR A 386 -11.60 23.92 -48.37
C THR A 386 -12.99 24.05 -48.96
N THR A 387 -13.36 25.26 -49.41
CA THR A 387 -14.64 25.50 -50.10
C THR A 387 -14.68 24.76 -51.45
N GLN A 388 -13.59 24.82 -52.23
CA GLN A 388 -13.46 24.05 -53.48
C GLN A 388 -13.47 22.54 -53.27
N MET A 389 -13.05 22.08 -52.09
CA MET A 389 -13.14 20.67 -51.68
C MET A 389 -14.55 20.27 -51.20
N GLY A 390 -15.50 21.21 -51.16
CA GLY A 390 -16.89 20.98 -50.76
C GLY A 390 -17.14 21.02 -49.26
N PHE A 391 -16.18 21.52 -48.47
CA PHE A 391 -16.34 21.59 -47.01
C PHE A 391 -17.27 22.73 -46.64
N LYS A 392 -18.04 22.53 -45.56
CA LYS A 392 -19.03 23.49 -45.09
C LYS A 392 -18.59 24.10 -43.76
N PRO A 393 -18.55 25.43 -43.64
CA PRO A 393 -18.29 26.07 -42.35
C PRO A 393 -19.42 25.73 -41.36
N ASN A 394 -19.06 25.56 -40.08
CA ASN A 394 -20.02 25.33 -39.01
C ASN A 394 -20.93 26.56 -38.80
N GLN A 395 -22.22 26.31 -38.53
CA GLN A 395 -23.22 27.37 -38.32
C GLN A 395 -23.20 27.95 -36.90
N GLN A 396 -22.84 27.12 -35.92
CA GLN A 396 -22.70 27.50 -34.52
C GLN A 396 -21.23 27.40 -34.13
N PRO A 397 -20.76 28.24 -33.18
CA PRO A 397 -19.41 28.12 -32.64
C PRO A 397 -19.14 26.72 -32.09
N ALA A 398 -18.00 26.15 -32.44
CA ALA A 398 -17.67 24.79 -32.05
C ALA A 398 -17.31 24.68 -30.56
N GLU A 399 -17.67 23.55 -29.95
CA GLU A 399 -17.32 23.27 -28.57
C GLU A 399 -15.83 22.98 -28.40
N TYR A 400 -15.33 23.14 -27.16
CA TYR A 400 -13.93 22.87 -26.81
C TYR A 400 -13.49 21.48 -27.28
N GLN A 401 -14.32 20.45 -27.02
CA GLN A 401 -14.00 19.08 -27.38
C GLN A 401 -13.86 18.89 -28.90
N SER A 402 -14.81 19.38 -29.70
CA SER A 402 -14.80 19.25 -31.17
C SER A 402 -13.58 19.90 -31.82
N ILE A 403 -13.17 21.08 -31.32
CA ILE A 403 -11.95 21.76 -31.80
C ILE A 403 -10.73 20.90 -31.47
N HIS A 404 -10.59 20.44 -30.23
CA HIS A 404 -9.39 19.74 -29.78
C HIS A 404 -9.29 18.31 -30.33
N GLN A 405 -10.41 17.63 -30.57
CA GLN A 405 -10.44 16.34 -31.27
C GLN A 405 -10.00 16.49 -32.74
N ALA A 406 -10.44 17.56 -33.42
CA ALA A 406 -9.95 17.85 -34.77
C ALA A 406 -8.43 18.12 -34.78
N LEU A 407 -7.92 18.93 -33.85
CA LEU A 407 -6.48 19.18 -33.70
C LEU A 407 -5.69 17.89 -33.36
N LEU A 408 -6.23 17.04 -32.49
CA LEU A 408 -5.59 15.80 -32.05
C LEU A 408 -5.31 14.85 -33.21
N SER A 409 -6.13 14.86 -34.26
CA SER A 409 -5.94 14.03 -35.45
C SER A 409 -4.60 14.26 -36.18
N GLY A 410 -4.02 15.47 -36.09
CA GLY A 410 -2.69 15.78 -36.61
C GLY A 410 -1.56 15.63 -35.58
N LEU A 411 -1.92 15.55 -34.29
CA LEU A 411 -1.04 15.69 -33.13
C LEU A 411 -0.97 14.45 -32.24
N LEU A 412 -1.44 13.28 -32.69
CA LEU A 412 -1.39 12.02 -31.93
C LEU A 412 0.00 11.69 -31.36
N SER A 413 1.06 12.00 -32.14
CA SER A 413 2.45 11.83 -31.72
C SER A 413 2.92 12.83 -30.64
N ASN A 414 2.19 13.92 -30.45
CA ASN A 414 2.55 15.02 -29.55
C ASN A 414 1.68 15.06 -28.28
N VAL A 415 1.09 13.92 -27.93
CA VAL A 415 0.37 13.73 -26.67
C VAL A 415 1.33 13.38 -25.55
N ALA A 416 1.06 13.88 -24.35
CA ALA A 416 1.79 13.53 -23.15
C ALA A 416 0.92 13.48 -21.90
N MET A 417 1.29 12.61 -20.97
CA MET A 417 0.70 12.48 -19.64
C MET A 417 1.67 13.01 -18.60
N LYS A 418 1.17 13.73 -17.60
CA LYS A 418 1.96 14.26 -16.49
C LYS A 418 2.60 13.11 -15.72
N ALA A 419 3.92 13.16 -15.57
CA ALA A 419 4.70 12.17 -14.82
C ALA A 419 5.04 12.71 -13.42
N ASP A 420 5.62 13.92 -13.35
CA ASP A 420 5.91 14.62 -12.10
C ASP A 420 5.31 16.05 -12.13
N GLN A 421 5.55 16.85 -11.08
CA GLN A 421 5.02 18.24 -10.98
C GLN A 421 5.42 19.13 -12.18
N HIS A 422 6.63 18.92 -12.72
CA HIS A 422 7.19 19.72 -13.82
C HIS A 422 7.58 18.90 -15.06
N SER A 423 7.19 17.62 -15.15
CA SER A 423 7.61 16.72 -16.23
C SER A 423 6.41 15.94 -16.79
N TYR A 424 6.48 15.62 -18.09
CA TYR A 424 5.48 14.84 -18.81
C TYR A 424 6.15 13.69 -19.55
N ALA A 425 5.49 12.53 -19.54
CA ALA A 425 5.79 11.38 -20.37
C ALA A 425 4.98 11.48 -21.66
N GLY A 426 5.67 11.75 -22.77
CA GLY A 426 5.11 11.76 -24.12
C GLY A 426 5.14 10.38 -24.77
N THR A 427 4.56 10.31 -25.97
CA THR A 427 4.69 9.13 -26.83
C THR A 427 6.17 8.75 -27.04
N ARG A 428 6.43 7.45 -27.28
CA ARG A 428 7.80 6.92 -27.52
C ARG A 428 8.75 7.15 -26.33
N ASN A 429 8.22 7.17 -25.11
CA ASN A 429 8.97 7.39 -23.86
C ASN A 429 9.73 8.73 -23.80
N LEU A 430 9.24 9.74 -24.51
CA LEU A 430 9.82 11.08 -24.46
C LEU A 430 9.55 11.71 -23.08
N LYS A 431 10.57 12.32 -22.48
CA LYS A 431 10.41 13.19 -21.30
C LYS A 431 10.42 14.64 -21.76
N LEU A 432 9.36 15.37 -21.46
CA LEU A 432 9.19 16.76 -21.91
C LEU A 432 8.63 17.65 -20.82
N LYS A 433 8.75 18.97 -21.02
CA LYS A 433 8.16 20.00 -20.16
C LYS A 433 7.29 20.94 -20.96
N ILE A 434 6.28 21.54 -20.34
CA ILE A 434 5.54 22.63 -20.97
C ILE A 434 6.48 23.84 -21.11
N PHE A 435 6.44 24.53 -22.24
CA PHE A 435 7.22 25.75 -22.44
C PHE A 435 6.75 26.87 -21.48
N PRO A 436 7.67 27.61 -20.81
CA PRO A 436 7.29 28.64 -19.82
C PRO A 436 6.36 29.74 -20.32
N GLY A 437 6.32 30.00 -21.63
CA GLY A 437 5.41 30.97 -22.23
C GLY A 437 3.95 30.52 -22.36
N SER A 438 3.64 29.24 -22.11
CA SER A 438 2.28 28.69 -22.16
C SER A 438 1.45 29.11 -20.94
N ALA A 439 0.15 29.34 -21.12
CA ALA A 439 -0.77 29.58 -20.00
C ALA A 439 -0.85 28.36 -19.06
N LEU A 440 -0.59 27.16 -19.58
CA LEU A 440 -0.68 25.90 -18.83
C LEU A 440 0.59 25.55 -18.05
N HIS A 441 1.68 26.33 -18.17
CA HIS A 441 2.97 26.01 -17.54
C HIS A 441 2.90 25.83 -16.02
N LYS A 442 2.13 26.69 -15.32
CA LYS A 442 2.07 26.68 -13.85
C LYS A 442 1.26 25.51 -13.29
N LYS A 443 0.00 25.36 -13.73
CA LYS A 443 -0.92 24.35 -13.18
C LYS A 443 -0.71 22.98 -13.81
N GLY A 444 -0.50 22.93 -15.13
CA GLY A 444 -0.21 21.73 -15.91
C GLY A 444 -1.24 20.61 -15.76
N PRO A 445 -2.17 20.41 -16.72
CA PRO A 445 -3.19 19.36 -16.61
C PRO A 445 -2.58 17.95 -16.70
N LYS A 446 -3.35 16.92 -16.34
CA LYS A 446 -2.87 15.52 -16.36
C LYS A 446 -2.51 15.05 -17.77
N TRP A 447 -3.30 15.44 -18.77
CA TRP A 447 -3.08 15.09 -20.17
C TRP A 447 -3.01 16.35 -21.02
N ILE A 448 -2.03 16.36 -21.93
CA ILE A 448 -1.81 17.45 -22.86
C ILE A 448 -1.63 16.95 -24.28
N MET A 449 -2.01 17.80 -25.24
CA MET A 449 -1.49 17.77 -26.60
C MET A 449 -0.68 19.03 -26.87
N ALA A 450 0.34 18.94 -27.73
CA ALA A 450 1.17 20.07 -28.13
C ALA A 450 1.25 20.20 -29.66
N ALA A 451 1.25 21.43 -30.18
CA ALA A 451 1.46 21.64 -31.62
C ALA A 451 2.87 21.23 -32.04
N GLU A 452 3.87 21.57 -31.21
CA GLU A 452 5.28 21.35 -31.52
C GLU A 452 6.06 20.81 -30.32
N LEU A 453 7.04 19.95 -30.61
CA LEU A 453 8.05 19.47 -29.67
C LEU A 453 9.42 19.95 -30.14
N VAL A 454 10.06 20.83 -29.36
CA VAL A 454 11.33 21.47 -29.74
C VAL A 454 12.39 21.24 -28.67
N GLU A 455 13.57 20.80 -29.10
CA GLU A 455 14.72 20.56 -28.21
C GLU A 455 15.74 21.70 -28.34
N THR A 456 15.99 22.41 -27.24
CA THR A 456 17.02 23.46 -27.14
C THR A 456 18.12 23.07 -26.16
N GLY A 457 17.75 22.77 -24.91
CA GLY A 457 18.57 22.09 -23.90
C GLY A 457 17.79 21.06 -23.08
N GLN A 458 16.45 21.22 -23.04
CA GLN A 458 15.48 20.20 -22.66
C GLN A 458 14.41 20.15 -23.75
N LEU A 459 13.63 19.06 -23.79
CA LEU A 459 12.52 18.94 -24.72
C LEU A 459 11.31 19.71 -24.20
N TYR A 460 10.86 20.71 -24.95
CA TYR A 460 9.70 21.53 -24.60
C TYR A 460 8.52 21.29 -25.55
N ALA A 461 7.33 21.13 -24.95
CA ALA A 461 6.05 21.22 -25.64
C ALA A 461 5.62 22.69 -25.76
N ARG A 462 5.36 23.12 -26.99
CA ARG A 462 4.91 24.49 -27.31
C ARG A 462 3.49 24.45 -27.89
N ILE A 463 2.71 25.48 -27.55
CA ILE A 463 1.29 25.61 -27.90
C ILE A 463 0.53 24.37 -27.42
N VAL A 464 0.14 24.41 -26.14
CA VAL A 464 -0.34 23.25 -25.40
C VAL A 464 -1.83 23.40 -25.08
N ALA A 465 -2.56 22.29 -25.08
CA ALA A 465 -3.92 22.24 -24.57
C ALA A 465 -4.16 21.05 -23.66
N LYS A 466 -5.10 21.21 -22.72
CA LYS A 466 -5.69 20.12 -21.95
C LYS A 466 -6.52 19.24 -22.88
N ILE A 467 -6.33 17.93 -22.80
CA ILE A 467 -7.18 16.91 -23.45
C ILE A 467 -7.64 15.87 -22.42
N GLU A 468 -8.65 15.08 -22.78
CA GLU A 468 -9.01 13.88 -22.03
C GLU A 468 -8.54 12.61 -22.76
N PRO A 469 -8.10 11.56 -22.04
CA PRO A 469 -7.53 10.36 -22.66
C PRO A 469 -8.54 9.60 -23.53
N GLU A 470 -9.84 9.67 -23.21
CA GLU A 470 -10.89 8.98 -23.99
C GLU A 470 -10.98 9.50 -25.43
N TRP A 471 -10.50 10.71 -25.71
CA TRP A 471 -10.51 11.28 -27.05
C TRP A 471 -9.46 10.63 -27.96
N ILE A 472 -8.41 10.05 -27.39
CA ILE A 472 -7.25 9.58 -28.15
C ILE A 472 -7.56 8.26 -28.86
N GLU A 473 -8.17 7.29 -28.17
CA GLU A 473 -8.40 5.94 -28.73
C GLU A 473 -9.25 5.95 -30.01
N PRO A 474 -10.42 6.64 -30.08
CA PRO A 474 -11.24 6.67 -31.29
C PRO A 474 -10.56 7.34 -32.48
N ILE A 475 -9.72 8.36 -32.21
CA ILE A 475 -9.00 9.11 -33.25
C ILE A 475 -7.78 8.34 -33.74
N ALA A 476 -7.10 7.63 -32.84
CA ALA A 476 -5.95 6.80 -33.16
C ALA A 476 -6.34 5.52 -33.92
N GLY A 477 -7.53 4.97 -33.69
CA GLY A 477 -8.04 3.82 -34.45
C GLY A 477 -7.09 2.61 -34.38
N ASP A 478 -6.54 2.21 -35.52
CA ASP A 478 -5.61 1.07 -35.66
C ASP A 478 -4.18 1.37 -35.15
N LEU A 479 -3.88 2.63 -34.82
CA LEU A 479 -2.56 3.03 -34.33
C LEU A 479 -2.32 2.63 -32.87
N VAL A 480 -3.38 2.26 -32.14
CA VAL A 480 -3.26 1.80 -30.75
C VAL A 480 -2.89 0.32 -30.69
N LYS A 481 -2.10 -0.04 -29.69
CA LYS A 481 -1.82 -1.44 -29.33
C LYS A 481 -2.70 -1.84 -28.16
N ARG A 482 -3.45 -2.92 -28.36
CA ARG A 482 -4.31 -3.55 -27.37
C ARG A 482 -3.59 -4.77 -26.81
N GLN A 483 -3.60 -4.91 -25.50
CA GLN A 483 -3.11 -6.08 -24.77
C GLN A 483 -4.20 -6.55 -23.84
N TYR A 484 -4.41 -7.86 -23.80
CA TYR A 484 -5.39 -8.52 -22.95
C TYR A 484 -4.66 -9.31 -21.88
N SER A 485 -5.13 -9.23 -20.64
CA SER A 485 -4.55 -9.95 -19.51
C SER A 485 -5.63 -10.48 -18.59
N ASP A 486 -5.27 -11.50 -17.82
CA ASP A 486 -6.10 -12.06 -16.74
C ASP A 486 -7.52 -12.42 -17.22
N PRO A 487 -7.65 -13.33 -18.21
CA PRO A 487 -8.95 -13.86 -18.59
C PRO A 487 -9.49 -14.73 -17.45
N HIS A 488 -10.67 -14.40 -16.95
CA HIS A 488 -11.30 -15.09 -15.83
C HIS A 488 -12.83 -15.09 -15.94
N TRP A 489 -13.48 -16.00 -15.22
CA TRP A 489 -14.92 -16.09 -15.17
C TRP A 489 -15.53 -15.07 -14.21
N GLU A 490 -16.63 -14.42 -14.61
CA GLU A 490 -17.44 -13.61 -13.70
C GLU A 490 -18.86 -14.17 -13.58
N LYS A 491 -19.21 -14.63 -12.36
CA LYS A 491 -20.50 -15.25 -12.02
C LYS A 491 -21.73 -14.41 -12.33
N LYS A 492 -21.68 -13.10 -12.05
CA LYS A 492 -22.83 -12.18 -12.24
C LYS A 492 -23.20 -11.97 -13.71
N PRO A 493 -22.29 -11.54 -14.61
CA PRO A 493 -22.57 -11.44 -16.04
C PRO A 493 -22.56 -12.81 -16.73
N ALA A 494 -22.10 -13.87 -16.06
CA ALA A 494 -21.99 -15.24 -16.58
C ALA A 494 -21.21 -15.30 -17.90
N GLN A 495 -20.02 -14.69 -17.93
CA GLN A 495 -19.16 -14.68 -19.11
C GLN A 495 -17.68 -14.58 -18.70
N VAL A 496 -16.78 -14.99 -19.59
CA VAL A 496 -15.35 -14.76 -19.43
C VAL A 496 -15.01 -13.31 -19.75
N VAL A 497 -14.40 -12.64 -18.79
CA VAL A 497 -13.93 -11.27 -18.91
C VAL A 497 -12.41 -11.24 -18.87
N ALA A 498 -11.83 -10.22 -19.47
CA ALA A 498 -10.40 -9.94 -19.36
C ALA A 498 -10.19 -8.45 -19.16
N PHE A 499 -8.98 -8.09 -18.76
CA PHE A 499 -8.56 -6.71 -18.70
C PHE A 499 -7.82 -6.31 -19.97
N GLU A 500 -8.31 -5.25 -20.61
CA GLU A 500 -7.68 -4.64 -21.77
C GLU A 500 -6.87 -3.41 -21.34
N SER A 501 -5.61 -3.39 -21.78
CA SER A 501 -4.72 -2.23 -21.74
C SER A 501 -4.51 -1.71 -23.16
N VAL A 502 -4.68 -0.40 -23.35
CA VAL A 502 -4.52 0.27 -24.66
C VAL A 502 -3.40 1.29 -24.57
N SER A 503 -2.43 1.21 -25.49
CA SER A 503 -1.32 2.15 -25.57
C SER A 503 -1.18 2.75 -26.98
N LEU A 504 -0.78 4.02 -27.06
CA LEU A 504 -0.45 4.69 -28.31
C LEU A 504 1.05 5.00 -28.32
N TYR A 505 1.78 4.40 -29.25
CA TYR A 505 3.23 4.55 -29.37
C TYR A 505 3.99 4.37 -28.05
N GLY A 506 3.54 3.44 -27.20
CA GLY A 506 4.13 3.15 -25.89
C GLY A 506 3.62 4.02 -24.73
N LEU A 507 2.80 5.03 -24.99
CA LEU A 507 2.12 5.79 -23.92
C LEU A 507 0.80 5.08 -23.56
N PRO A 508 0.62 4.59 -22.33
CA PRO A 508 -0.63 3.95 -21.92
C PRO A 508 -1.76 4.98 -21.84
N ILE A 509 -2.84 4.75 -22.61
CA ILE A 509 -4.04 5.60 -22.62
C ILE A 509 -5.11 4.98 -21.73
N VAL A 510 -5.30 3.66 -21.85
CA VAL A 510 -6.22 2.87 -21.03
C VAL A 510 -5.38 1.85 -20.28
N ASN A 511 -5.34 1.94 -18.95
CA ASN A 511 -4.53 1.03 -18.15
C ASN A 511 -5.20 -0.34 -17.96
N ARG A 512 -6.50 -0.34 -17.61
CA ARG A 512 -7.22 -1.57 -17.24
C ARG A 512 -8.73 -1.39 -17.46
N ARG A 513 -9.22 -1.70 -18.65
CA ARG A 513 -10.66 -1.71 -18.99
C ARG A 513 -11.16 -3.15 -18.99
N LYS A 514 -12.23 -3.43 -18.25
CA LYS A 514 -12.88 -4.75 -18.30
C LYS A 514 -13.60 -4.90 -19.64
N ILE A 515 -13.39 -6.03 -20.31
CA ILE A 515 -14.02 -6.35 -21.59
C ILE A 515 -14.55 -7.78 -21.61
N HIS A 516 -15.49 -8.05 -22.52
CA HIS A 516 -15.93 -9.41 -22.82
C HIS A 516 -14.85 -10.12 -23.64
N TYR A 517 -14.20 -11.12 -23.05
CA TYR A 517 -13.06 -11.82 -23.65
C TYR A 517 -13.50 -12.93 -24.61
N GLY A 518 -14.69 -13.50 -24.39
CA GLY A 518 -15.27 -14.56 -25.20
C GLY A 518 -15.05 -14.44 -26.72
N PRO A 519 -15.44 -13.32 -27.36
CA PRO A 519 -15.31 -13.16 -28.81
C PRO A 519 -13.87 -13.03 -29.32
N LEU A 520 -12.93 -12.67 -28.44
CA LEU A 520 -11.52 -12.47 -28.80
C LEU A 520 -10.76 -13.80 -28.85
N ASP A 521 -11.04 -14.70 -27.92
CA ASP A 521 -10.39 -16.00 -27.80
C ASP A 521 -11.39 -17.05 -27.29
N ARG A 522 -12.05 -17.71 -28.24
CA ARG A 522 -13.12 -18.68 -27.94
C ARG A 522 -12.61 -19.93 -27.23
N PRO A 523 -11.53 -20.59 -27.67
CA PRO A 523 -11.01 -21.79 -27.00
C PRO A 523 -10.69 -21.55 -25.52
N THR A 524 -9.90 -20.51 -25.21
CA THR A 524 -9.56 -20.19 -23.81
C THR A 524 -10.79 -19.80 -22.99
N SER A 525 -11.76 -19.10 -23.60
CA SER A 525 -12.99 -18.72 -22.90
C SER A 525 -13.91 -19.92 -22.62
N ASN A 526 -13.96 -20.91 -23.52
CA ASN A 526 -14.71 -22.14 -23.28
C ASN A 526 -14.07 -22.95 -22.14
N GLU A 527 -12.74 -23.09 -22.15
CA GLU A 527 -12.02 -23.79 -21.08
C GLU A 527 -12.28 -23.15 -19.70
N ILE A 528 -12.10 -21.83 -19.60
CA ILE A 528 -12.36 -21.08 -18.36
C ILE A 528 -13.82 -21.21 -17.94
N PHE A 529 -14.76 -21.15 -18.89
CA PHE A 529 -16.18 -21.35 -18.60
C PHE A 529 -16.43 -22.73 -17.99
N ILE A 530 -15.91 -23.81 -18.56
CA ILE A 530 -16.14 -25.16 -18.05
C ILE A 530 -15.52 -25.32 -16.66
N ARG A 531 -14.25 -24.94 -16.49
CA ARG A 531 -13.54 -25.09 -15.21
C ARG A 531 -14.18 -24.26 -14.10
N GLU A 532 -14.37 -22.96 -14.32
CA GLU A 532 -14.86 -22.09 -13.25
C GLU A 532 -16.38 -22.22 -13.06
N ALA A 533 -17.15 -22.16 -14.15
CA ALA A 533 -18.60 -22.10 -14.06
C ALA A 533 -19.21 -23.47 -13.72
N LEU A 534 -18.73 -24.56 -14.34
CA LEU A 534 -19.36 -25.88 -14.24
C LEU A 534 -18.66 -26.83 -13.27
N VAL A 535 -17.33 -26.87 -13.24
CA VAL A 535 -16.56 -27.71 -12.33
C VAL A 535 -16.52 -27.08 -10.93
N ASN A 536 -16.01 -25.85 -10.81
CA ASN A 536 -15.93 -25.14 -9.52
C ASN A 536 -17.29 -24.66 -8.99
N GLY A 537 -18.31 -24.65 -9.85
CA GLY A 537 -19.67 -24.32 -9.46
C GLY A 537 -19.98 -22.82 -9.40
N ASP A 538 -19.14 -21.96 -10.00
CA ASP A 538 -19.34 -20.52 -10.02
C ASP A 538 -20.36 -20.02 -11.05
N PHE A 539 -21.43 -20.80 -11.24
CA PHE A 539 -22.51 -20.51 -12.17
C PHE A 539 -23.88 -20.56 -11.49
N ASN A 540 -24.67 -19.51 -11.68
CA ASN A 540 -26.04 -19.47 -11.19
C ASN A 540 -26.97 -20.28 -12.12
N CYS A 541 -26.92 -21.61 -12.00
CA CYS A 541 -27.70 -22.55 -12.78
C CYS A 541 -28.75 -23.25 -11.92
N GLN A 542 -30.02 -23.22 -12.35
CA GLN A 542 -31.14 -23.89 -11.68
C GLN A 542 -31.49 -25.25 -12.32
N ALA A 543 -30.60 -25.78 -13.16
CA ALA A 543 -30.82 -27.05 -13.83
C ALA A 543 -30.64 -28.23 -12.87
N LYS A 544 -31.44 -29.28 -13.09
CA LYS A 544 -31.43 -30.50 -12.27
C LYS A 544 -30.06 -31.19 -12.27
N PHE A 545 -29.37 -31.25 -13.42
CA PHE A 545 -28.05 -31.88 -13.51
C PHE A 545 -27.03 -31.17 -12.59
N PHE A 546 -27.08 -29.84 -12.51
CA PHE A 546 -26.10 -29.06 -11.78
C PHE A 546 -26.25 -29.22 -10.27
N GLN A 547 -27.51 -29.24 -9.78
CA GLN A 547 -27.82 -29.55 -8.39
C GLN A 547 -27.43 -30.98 -8.03
N HIS A 548 -27.75 -31.95 -8.90
CA HIS A 548 -27.37 -33.37 -8.72
C HIS A 548 -25.85 -33.55 -8.66
N ASN A 549 -25.11 -33.00 -9.62
CA ASN A 549 -23.65 -33.14 -9.67
C ASN A 549 -22.98 -32.49 -8.44
N ARG A 550 -23.45 -31.31 -8.01
CA ARG A 550 -22.93 -30.65 -6.79
C ARG A 550 -23.19 -31.48 -5.53
N GLN A 551 -24.42 -31.98 -5.34
CA GLN A 551 -24.75 -32.84 -4.20
C GLN A 551 -23.87 -34.11 -4.18
N LEU A 552 -23.66 -34.72 -5.34
CA LEU A 552 -22.85 -35.93 -5.45
C LEU A 552 -21.35 -35.67 -5.16
N ILE A 553 -20.82 -34.52 -5.58
CA ILE A 553 -19.46 -34.08 -5.23
C ILE A 553 -19.36 -33.84 -3.72
N ASP A 554 -20.29 -33.06 -3.14
CA ASP A 554 -20.30 -32.73 -1.70
C ASP A 554 -20.38 -34.02 -0.83
N GLU A 555 -21.17 -35.02 -1.26
CA GLU A 555 -21.26 -36.33 -0.58
C GLU A 555 -19.93 -37.12 -0.60
N ILE A 556 -19.20 -37.06 -1.72
CA ILE A 556 -17.93 -37.77 -1.88
C ILE A 556 -16.80 -37.04 -1.13
N GLU A 557 -16.77 -35.71 -1.16
CA GLU A 557 -15.84 -34.90 -0.34
C GLU A 557 -16.01 -35.17 1.15
N LEU A 558 -17.25 -35.30 1.63
CA LEU A 558 -17.53 -35.67 3.03
C LEU A 558 -16.97 -37.07 3.36
N LEU A 559 -17.08 -38.02 2.42
CA LEU A 559 -16.48 -39.35 2.58
C LEU A 559 -14.95 -39.31 2.59
N GLU A 560 -14.32 -38.44 1.80
CA GLU A 560 -12.85 -38.21 1.85
C GLU A 560 -12.40 -37.66 3.20
N GLN A 561 -13.13 -36.69 3.74
CA GLN A 561 -12.84 -36.09 5.03
C GLN A 561 -12.98 -37.12 6.17
N LYS A 562 -14.07 -37.91 6.16
CA LYS A 562 -14.31 -38.97 7.15
C LYS A 562 -13.30 -40.13 7.06
N SER A 563 -12.96 -40.57 5.84
CA SER A 563 -12.06 -41.70 5.60
C SER A 563 -10.58 -41.34 5.56
N ARG A 564 -10.24 -40.03 5.57
CA ARG A 564 -8.89 -39.49 5.45
C ARG A 564 -8.13 -40.03 4.22
N ARG A 565 -8.81 -40.15 3.07
CA ARG A 565 -8.23 -40.52 1.77
C ARG A 565 -8.55 -39.42 0.76
N ARG A 566 -7.54 -38.87 0.07
CA ARG A 566 -7.69 -37.79 -0.93
C ARG A 566 -7.95 -38.30 -2.35
N ASP A 567 -8.06 -39.63 -2.48
CA ASP A 567 -8.08 -40.32 -3.76
C ASP A 567 -9.46 -40.96 -3.97
N VAL A 568 -10.52 -40.39 -3.37
CA VAL A 568 -11.89 -40.89 -3.54
C VAL A 568 -12.61 -40.04 -4.57
N LEU A 569 -12.46 -38.71 -4.57
CA LEU A 569 -13.04 -37.82 -5.57
C LEU A 569 -12.15 -37.76 -6.83
N ALA A 570 -12.76 -37.83 -8.00
CA ALA A 570 -12.08 -37.61 -9.27
C ALA A 570 -11.51 -36.18 -9.35
N ASP A 571 -10.35 -36.03 -9.96
CA ASP A 571 -9.67 -34.74 -10.09
C ASP A 571 -10.42 -33.75 -11.00
N GLU A 572 -10.08 -32.46 -10.89
CA GLU A 572 -10.69 -31.40 -11.70
C GLU A 572 -10.54 -31.65 -13.21
N ASP A 573 -9.46 -32.29 -13.64
CA ASP A 573 -9.24 -32.62 -15.06
C ASP A 573 -10.21 -33.70 -15.56
N THR A 574 -10.57 -34.67 -14.72
CA THR A 574 -11.62 -35.65 -15.03
C THR A 574 -13.00 -34.97 -15.13
N LEU A 575 -13.32 -34.06 -14.21
CA LEU A 575 -14.57 -33.28 -14.25
C LEU A 575 -14.63 -32.35 -15.47
N PHE A 576 -13.51 -31.71 -15.80
CA PHE A 576 -13.36 -30.89 -16.99
C PHE A 576 -13.57 -31.72 -18.26
N ALA A 577 -12.91 -32.87 -18.38
CA ALA A 577 -13.04 -33.76 -19.54
C ALA A 577 -14.49 -34.21 -19.75
N PHE A 578 -15.20 -34.55 -18.68
CA PHE A 578 -16.62 -34.91 -18.73
C PHE A 578 -17.47 -33.83 -19.42
N TYR A 579 -17.30 -32.56 -19.02
CA TYR A 579 -18.05 -31.45 -19.60
C TYR A 579 -17.53 -31.07 -21.00
N HIS A 580 -16.22 -31.03 -21.21
CA HIS A 580 -15.58 -30.64 -22.47
C HIS A 580 -15.93 -31.58 -23.62
N GLU A 581 -16.04 -32.89 -23.39
CA GLU A 581 -16.48 -33.85 -24.42
C GLU A 581 -17.92 -33.63 -24.90
N ARG A 582 -18.75 -32.96 -24.09
CA ARG A 582 -20.20 -32.81 -24.33
C ARG A 582 -20.58 -31.41 -24.79
N ILE A 583 -19.89 -30.38 -24.30
CA ILE A 583 -20.19 -28.97 -24.55
C ILE A 583 -19.40 -28.50 -25.78
N PRO A 584 -20.05 -27.92 -26.80
CA PRO A 584 -19.36 -27.36 -27.97
C PRO A 584 -18.39 -26.21 -27.64
N ASP A 585 -17.29 -26.12 -28.38
CA ASP A 585 -16.24 -25.10 -28.22
C ASP A 585 -16.71 -23.64 -28.42
N ASP A 586 -17.86 -23.42 -29.08
CA ASP A 586 -18.43 -22.09 -29.29
C ASP A 586 -19.24 -21.56 -28.09
N ILE A 587 -19.43 -22.39 -27.06
CA ILE A 587 -20.09 -22.01 -25.80
C ILE A 587 -19.07 -21.34 -24.87
N ILE A 588 -19.13 -20.01 -24.81
CA ILE A 588 -18.16 -19.15 -24.10
C ILE A 588 -18.78 -18.32 -22.96
N ASN A 589 -20.09 -18.49 -22.72
CA ASN A 589 -20.84 -17.77 -21.69
C ASN A 589 -22.09 -18.56 -21.26
N GLY A 590 -22.65 -18.18 -20.12
CA GLY A 590 -23.80 -18.83 -19.51
C GLY A 590 -25.09 -18.72 -20.34
N HIS A 591 -25.28 -17.61 -21.06
CA HIS A 591 -26.46 -17.45 -21.93
C HIS A 591 -26.44 -18.44 -23.11
N GLY A 592 -25.28 -18.58 -23.76
CA GLY A 592 -25.03 -19.55 -24.82
C GLY A 592 -25.21 -20.97 -24.30
N PHE A 593 -24.64 -21.27 -23.13
CA PHE A 593 -24.77 -22.57 -22.48
C PHE A 593 -26.22 -22.93 -22.17
N GLU A 594 -27.00 -22.03 -21.54
CA GLU A 594 -28.41 -22.27 -21.23
C GLU A 594 -29.26 -22.57 -22.46
N LYS A 595 -28.99 -21.85 -23.56
CA LYS A 595 -29.68 -22.06 -24.84
C LYS A 595 -29.34 -23.42 -25.43
N TRP A 596 -28.05 -23.78 -25.45
CA TRP A 596 -27.58 -25.07 -25.94
C TRP A 596 -28.08 -26.23 -25.06
N ARG A 597 -27.96 -26.12 -23.73
CA ARG A 597 -28.39 -27.13 -22.76
C ARG A 597 -29.85 -27.54 -22.97
N LYS A 598 -30.76 -26.57 -23.09
CA LYS A 598 -32.19 -26.84 -23.34
C LYS A 598 -32.45 -27.62 -24.63
N GLN A 599 -31.55 -27.53 -25.62
CA GLN A 599 -31.65 -28.32 -26.85
C GLN A 599 -31.02 -29.70 -26.70
N ALA A 600 -29.89 -29.79 -25.97
CA ALA A 600 -29.23 -31.05 -25.65
C ALA A 600 -30.11 -31.95 -24.76
N GLU A 601 -30.68 -31.40 -23.68
CA GLU A 601 -31.57 -32.10 -22.73
C GLU A 601 -32.87 -32.62 -23.39
N LYS A 602 -33.30 -32.02 -24.51
CA LYS A 602 -34.44 -32.54 -25.30
C LYS A 602 -34.10 -33.82 -26.04
N LYS A 603 -32.83 -34.02 -26.41
CA LYS A 603 -32.34 -35.22 -27.08
C LYS A 603 -31.95 -36.29 -26.07
N ASP A 604 -31.24 -35.89 -25.02
CA ASP A 604 -30.81 -36.75 -23.92
C ASP A 604 -30.93 -35.99 -22.58
N PRO A 605 -31.97 -36.29 -21.78
CA PRO A 605 -32.18 -35.65 -20.48
C PRO A 605 -31.07 -35.88 -19.45
N GLN A 606 -30.23 -36.90 -19.63
CA GLN A 606 -29.16 -37.25 -18.70
C GLN A 606 -27.76 -36.89 -19.19
N CYS A 607 -27.63 -36.19 -20.34
CA CYS A 607 -26.33 -35.92 -20.96
C CYS A 607 -25.30 -35.27 -20.04
N LEU A 608 -25.72 -34.45 -19.06
CA LEU A 608 -24.84 -33.73 -18.13
C LEU A 608 -24.85 -34.28 -16.69
N PHE A 609 -25.56 -35.39 -16.41
CA PHE A 609 -25.60 -35.97 -15.07
C PHE A 609 -24.37 -36.85 -14.84
N MET A 610 -23.62 -36.56 -13.78
CA MET A 610 -22.49 -37.37 -13.34
C MET A 610 -22.98 -38.58 -12.54
N SER A 611 -22.28 -39.71 -12.70
CA SER A 611 -22.50 -40.91 -11.89
C SER A 611 -21.45 -41.00 -10.79
N ARG A 612 -21.79 -41.74 -9.73
CA ARG A 612 -20.86 -41.98 -8.62
C ARG A 612 -19.59 -42.70 -9.07
N GLU A 613 -19.69 -43.57 -10.07
CA GLU A 613 -18.56 -44.30 -10.65
C GLU A 613 -17.56 -43.39 -11.38
N ILE A 614 -18.03 -42.31 -12.02
CA ILE A 614 -17.17 -41.32 -12.68
C ILE A 614 -16.44 -40.47 -11.64
N LEU A 615 -17.09 -40.21 -10.50
CA LEU A 615 -16.55 -39.41 -9.41
C LEU A 615 -15.71 -40.19 -8.41
N MET A 616 -15.84 -41.53 -8.35
CA MET A 616 -15.10 -42.37 -7.41
C MET A 616 -13.94 -43.11 -8.07
N GLN A 617 -12.70 -42.87 -7.61
CA GLN A 617 -11.57 -43.75 -7.92
C GLN A 617 -11.70 -45.03 -7.06
N HIS A 618 -11.48 -46.22 -7.65
CA HIS A 618 -11.95 -47.52 -7.13
C HIS A 618 -11.53 -47.85 -5.67
N ASN A 619 -12.42 -48.55 -4.93
CA ASN A 619 -12.29 -49.23 -3.62
C ASN A 619 -12.37 -48.41 -2.30
N ALA A 620 -13.59 -48.09 -1.85
CA ALA A 620 -13.86 -47.56 -0.50
C ALA A 620 -14.99 -48.28 0.28
N ASP A 621 -15.21 -49.58 0.05
CA ASP A 621 -16.36 -50.34 0.60
C ASP A 621 -16.31 -50.67 2.12
N GLN A 622 -15.45 -50.04 2.94
CA GLN A 622 -15.25 -50.43 4.36
C GLN A 622 -15.40 -49.31 5.42
N VAL A 623 -16.07 -48.19 5.11
CA VAL A 623 -16.34 -47.14 6.12
C VAL A 623 -17.82 -47.17 6.52
N THR A 624 -18.13 -47.65 7.74
CA THR A 624 -19.49 -47.63 8.30
C THR A 624 -19.72 -46.37 9.14
N VAL A 625 -20.96 -45.87 9.14
CA VAL A 625 -21.39 -44.68 9.91
C VAL A 625 -21.12 -44.84 11.41
N ASP A 626 -21.25 -46.06 11.96
CA ASP A 626 -21.02 -46.35 13.39
C ASP A 626 -19.57 -46.13 13.84
N SER A 627 -18.61 -46.16 12.90
CA SER A 627 -17.19 -45.92 13.20
C SER A 627 -16.86 -44.42 13.33
N TYR A 628 -17.66 -43.55 12.71
CA TYR A 628 -17.48 -42.10 12.65
C TYR A 628 -18.83 -41.38 12.86
N PRO A 629 -19.36 -41.38 14.11
CA PRO A 629 -20.66 -40.80 14.41
C PRO A 629 -20.65 -39.27 14.25
N ASP A 630 -21.80 -38.69 13.91
CA ASP A 630 -21.94 -37.22 13.78
C ASP A 630 -22.12 -36.52 15.14
N GLN A 631 -22.32 -37.29 16.23
CA GLN A 631 -22.56 -36.77 17.59
C GLN A 631 -21.91 -37.67 18.65
N LEU A 632 -21.52 -37.08 19.79
CA LEU A 632 -20.97 -37.76 20.96
C LEU A 632 -21.81 -37.42 22.20
N LEU A 633 -22.18 -38.44 22.99
CA LEU A 633 -22.94 -38.27 24.23
C LEU A 633 -22.01 -37.87 25.39
N VAL A 634 -22.23 -36.68 25.97
CA VAL A 634 -21.52 -36.17 27.15
C VAL A 634 -22.56 -35.81 28.21
N ASN A 635 -22.47 -36.38 29.42
CA ASN A 635 -23.49 -36.22 30.48
C ASN A 635 -24.93 -36.46 29.98
N ARG A 636 -25.12 -37.48 29.12
CA ARG A 636 -26.39 -37.83 28.44
C ARG A 636 -26.90 -36.81 27.41
N VAL A 637 -26.10 -35.81 27.05
CA VAL A 637 -26.40 -34.82 26.02
C VAL A 637 -25.66 -35.17 24.72
N PRO A 638 -26.36 -35.27 23.57
CA PRO A 638 -25.69 -35.46 22.28
C PRO A 638 -25.09 -34.15 21.77
N LEU A 639 -23.77 -34.08 21.65
CA LEU A 639 -23.04 -32.92 21.14
C LEU A 639 -22.43 -33.22 19.75
N PRO A 640 -22.48 -32.29 18.77
CA PRO A 640 -22.07 -32.55 17.40
C PRO A 640 -20.55 -32.66 17.23
N LEU A 641 -20.14 -33.48 16.24
CA LEU A 641 -18.76 -33.73 15.84
C LEU A 641 -18.50 -33.24 14.41
N GLU A 642 -17.36 -32.58 14.21
CA GLU A 642 -16.86 -32.16 12.90
C GLU A 642 -15.58 -32.95 12.56
N TYR A 643 -15.43 -33.38 11.30
CA TYR A 643 -14.28 -34.16 10.81
C TYR A 643 -13.55 -33.41 9.71
N HIS A 644 -12.24 -33.21 9.87
CA HIS A 644 -11.41 -32.55 8.86
C HIS A 644 -10.17 -33.37 8.54
N PHE A 645 -9.84 -33.46 7.25
CA PHE A 645 -8.61 -34.11 6.78
C PHE A 645 -7.62 -33.08 6.21
N GLU A 646 -6.89 -32.44 7.11
CA GLU A 646 -5.92 -31.39 6.76
C GLU A 646 -4.55 -31.66 7.41
N PRO A 647 -3.79 -32.67 6.94
CA PRO A 647 -2.53 -33.08 7.55
C PRO A 647 -1.61 -31.90 7.90
N GLY A 648 -1.29 -31.76 9.18
CA GLY A 648 -0.38 -30.73 9.70
C GLY A 648 -1.00 -29.36 10.00
N LYS A 649 -2.29 -29.14 9.72
CA LYS A 649 -3.02 -27.95 10.16
C LYS A 649 -3.63 -28.13 11.55
N GLN A 650 -4.00 -27.03 12.21
CA GLN A 650 -4.52 -27.05 13.58
C GLN A 650 -5.86 -27.77 13.72
N HIS A 651 -6.73 -27.64 12.71
CA HIS A 651 -8.08 -28.24 12.68
C HIS A 651 -8.09 -29.72 12.25
N ASP A 652 -6.94 -30.34 11.98
CA ASP A 652 -6.87 -31.74 11.50
C ASP A 652 -7.44 -32.75 12.50
N GLY A 653 -8.34 -33.63 12.05
CA GLY A 653 -8.94 -34.68 12.87
C GLY A 653 -10.38 -34.37 13.28
N ILE A 654 -10.68 -34.62 14.55
CA ILE A 654 -12.03 -34.55 15.10
C ILE A 654 -12.19 -33.34 16.03
N THR A 655 -13.25 -32.58 15.83
CA THR A 655 -13.61 -31.41 16.63
C THR A 655 -14.96 -31.62 17.30
N GLN A 656 -15.00 -31.44 18.62
CA GLN A 656 -16.20 -31.44 19.44
C GLN A 656 -16.72 -30.02 19.64
N THR A 657 -17.98 -29.76 19.28
CA THR A 657 -18.63 -28.50 19.63
C THR A 657 -19.20 -28.57 21.05
N ILE A 658 -18.90 -27.57 21.88
CA ILE A 658 -19.34 -27.45 23.28
C ILE A 658 -20.04 -26.10 23.46
N PRO A 659 -21.31 -26.05 23.91
CA PRO A 659 -21.97 -24.81 24.32
C PRO A 659 -21.31 -24.19 25.56
N LEU A 660 -21.22 -22.85 25.62
CA LEU A 660 -20.60 -22.11 26.73
C LEU A 660 -21.13 -22.52 28.12
N SER A 661 -22.43 -22.76 28.24
CA SER A 661 -23.08 -23.16 29.51
C SER A 661 -22.67 -24.54 30.03
N LEU A 662 -22.18 -25.43 29.16
CA LEU A 662 -21.73 -26.79 29.51
C LEU A 662 -20.21 -26.89 29.68
N LEU A 663 -19.47 -25.81 29.44
CA LEU A 663 -18.02 -25.81 29.48
C LEU A 663 -17.49 -26.27 30.85
N ASN A 664 -17.97 -25.67 31.95
CA ASN A 664 -17.48 -25.99 33.29
C ASN A 664 -17.86 -27.42 33.74
N GLN A 665 -18.95 -27.98 33.20
CA GLN A 665 -19.44 -29.33 33.49
C GLN A 665 -18.83 -30.43 32.60
N SER A 666 -18.08 -30.07 31.55
CA SER A 666 -17.49 -31.02 30.61
C SER A 666 -16.25 -31.71 31.19
N ASP A 667 -16.24 -33.03 31.29
CA ASP A 667 -15.08 -33.78 31.81
C ASP A 667 -14.05 -34.08 30.70
N PRO A 668 -12.78 -33.65 30.83
CA PRO A 668 -11.71 -33.99 29.89
C PRO A 668 -11.55 -35.50 29.66
N GLU A 669 -11.75 -36.34 30.69
CA GLU A 669 -11.49 -37.78 30.63
C GLU A 669 -12.34 -38.48 29.56
N ARG A 670 -13.60 -38.01 29.39
CA ARG A 670 -14.54 -38.54 28.40
C ARG A 670 -14.00 -38.41 26.97
N TYR A 671 -13.32 -37.31 26.66
CA TYR A 671 -12.84 -37.00 25.31
C TYR A 671 -11.54 -37.72 24.96
N GLU A 672 -10.84 -38.30 25.93
CA GLU A 672 -9.64 -39.09 25.67
C GLU A 672 -9.90 -40.32 24.79
N TRP A 673 -11.11 -40.88 24.86
CA TRP A 673 -11.52 -42.07 24.13
C TRP A 673 -11.81 -41.84 22.64
N LEU A 674 -11.92 -40.58 22.18
CA LEU A 674 -12.30 -40.22 20.81
C LEU A 674 -13.55 -40.98 20.30
N VAL A 675 -13.62 -41.23 18.99
CA VAL A 675 -14.61 -42.07 18.31
C VAL A 675 -14.02 -43.43 17.94
N PRO A 676 -14.85 -44.49 17.77
CA PRO A 676 -14.36 -45.85 17.50
C PRO A 676 -13.39 -45.95 16.32
N GLY A 677 -13.65 -45.22 15.23
CA GLY A 677 -12.82 -45.22 14.02
C GLY A 677 -11.41 -44.63 14.19
N LEU A 678 -11.17 -43.83 15.23
CA LEU A 678 -9.85 -43.23 15.53
C LEU A 678 -9.20 -43.81 16.80
N LEU A 679 -9.98 -44.39 17.70
CA LEU A 679 -9.52 -44.93 18.97
C LEU A 679 -8.48 -46.05 18.79
N ARG A 680 -8.69 -46.94 17.81
CA ARG A 680 -7.74 -48.01 17.48
C ARG A 680 -6.36 -47.46 17.12
N ASP A 681 -6.33 -46.47 16.23
CA ASP A 681 -5.09 -45.84 15.79
C ASP A 681 -4.40 -45.08 16.92
N LYS A 682 -5.18 -44.40 17.79
CA LYS A 682 -4.67 -43.74 18.99
C LYS A 682 -3.94 -44.72 19.92
N VAL A 683 -4.55 -45.87 20.21
CA VAL A 683 -3.97 -46.89 21.09
C VAL A 683 -2.70 -47.49 20.47
N ILE A 684 -2.72 -47.81 19.17
CA ILE A 684 -1.54 -48.29 18.45
C ILE A 684 -0.40 -47.26 18.52
N PHE A 685 -0.71 -45.97 18.33
CA PHE A 685 0.28 -44.91 18.39
C PHE A 685 0.87 -44.76 19.81
N LEU A 686 0.02 -44.77 20.83
CA LEU A 686 0.44 -44.72 22.24
C LEU A 686 1.35 -45.89 22.61
N LEU A 687 1.02 -47.12 22.21
CA LEU A 687 1.88 -48.28 22.42
C LEU A 687 3.22 -48.16 21.67
N LYS A 688 3.21 -47.60 20.45
CA LYS A 688 4.44 -47.35 19.67
C LYS A 688 5.34 -46.29 20.29
N SER A 689 4.75 -45.31 21.00
CA SER A 689 5.47 -44.18 21.61
C SER A 689 6.11 -44.50 22.97
N LEU A 690 5.75 -45.64 23.58
CA LEU A 690 6.39 -46.13 24.81
C LEU A 690 7.92 -46.29 24.64
N PRO A 691 8.71 -46.08 25.71
CA PRO A 691 10.14 -46.36 25.72
C PRO A 691 10.48 -47.76 25.19
N LYS A 692 11.59 -47.89 24.45
CA LYS A 692 12.00 -49.14 23.79
C LYS A 692 12.06 -50.34 24.75
N SER A 693 12.45 -50.10 26.01
CA SER A 693 12.50 -51.10 27.08
C SER A 693 11.12 -51.67 27.43
N LEU A 694 10.06 -50.87 27.37
CA LEU A 694 8.68 -51.26 27.67
C LEU A 694 7.97 -51.79 26.42
N ARG A 695 8.09 -51.09 25.29
CA ARG A 695 7.42 -51.41 24.01
C ARG A 695 7.67 -52.83 23.51
N ARG A 696 8.86 -53.39 23.75
CA ARG A 696 9.23 -54.76 23.32
C ARG A 696 8.29 -55.85 23.85
N HIS A 697 7.57 -55.60 24.94
CA HIS A 697 6.63 -56.54 25.55
C HIS A 697 5.23 -56.50 24.89
N PHE A 698 4.99 -55.55 23.97
CA PHE A 698 3.69 -55.32 23.31
C PHE A 698 3.78 -55.49 21.78
N ILE A 699 4.67 -56.35 21.30
CA ILE A 699 4.82 -56.66 19.87
C ILE A 699 4.14 -58.01 19.61
N PRO A 700 3.23 -58.14 18.60
CA PRO A 700 2.82 -57.11 17.62
C PRO A 700 1.85 -56.07 18.20
N VAL A 701 2.16 -54.77 18.02
CA VAL A 701 1.38 -53.65 18.61
C VAL A 701 -0.11 -53.66 18.23
N PRO A 702 -0.51 -53.89 16.96
CA PRO A 702 -1.92 -53.92 16.59
C PRO A 702 -2.72 -54.97 17.36
N ASP A 703 -2.17 -56.17 17.54
CA ASP A 703 -2.84 -57.27 18.24
C ASP A 703 -3.10 -56.94 19.71
N TYR A 704 -2.13 -56.29 20.37
CA TYR A 704 -2.29 -55.82 21.74
C TYR A 704 -3.33 -54.70 21.84
N ALA A 705 -3.32 -53.73 20.92
CA ALA A 705 -4.33 -52.68 20.86
C ALA A 705 -5.75 -53.25 20.70
N ASP A 706 -5.93 -54.22 19.79
CA ASP A 706 -7.22 -54.87 19.53
C ASP A 706 -7.71 -55.68 20.74
N ARG A 707 -6.80 -56.37 21.45
CA ARG A 707 -7.14 -57.10 22.68
C ARG A 707 -7.49 -56.17 23.84
N CYS A 708 -6.79 -55.05 23.99
CA CYS A 708 -7.12 -54.04 25.00
C CYS A 708 -8.50 -53.44 24.73
N LEU A 709 -8.77 -53.01 23.50
CA LEU A 709 -10.03 -52.38 23.14
C LEU A 709 -11.25 -53.30 23.26
N LYS A 710 -11.08 -54.62 23.07
CA LYS A 710 -12.14 -55.60 23.33
C LYS A 710 -12.46 -55.81 24.81
N ALA A 711 -11.50 -55.55 25.69
CA ALA A 711 -11.62 -55.81 27.12
C ALA A 711 -11.92 -54.56 27.96
N LEU A 712 -11.69 -53.37 27.41
CA LEU A 712 -12.02 -52.10 28.03
C LEU A 712 -13.50 -51.78 27.82
N THR A 713 -14.16 -51.29 28.87
CA THR A 713 -15.44 -50.60 28.74
C THR A 713 -15.16 -49.17 28.29
N PRO A 714 -15.55 -48.75 27.07
CA PRO A 714 -15.30 -47.38 26.64
C PRO A 714 -15.99 -46.40 27.59
N TYR A 715 -15.31 -45.27 27.84
CA TYR A 715 -15.86 -44.10 28.53
C TYR A 715 -16.05 -44.20 30.05
N GLU A 716 -15.50 -45.23 30.69
CA GLU A 716 -15.38 -45.32 32.14
C GLU A 716 -13.98 -44.86 32.59
N GLY A 717 -13.90 -43.63 33.12
CA GLY A 717 -12.65 -43.00 33.56
C GLY A 717 -11.69 -42.59 32.44
N ALA A 718 -10.51 -42.10 32.82
CA ALA A 718 -9.45 -41.73 31.88
C ALA A 718 -8.88 -42.94 31.09
N LEU A 719 -8.51 -42.71 29.83
CA LEU A 719 -8.07 -43.75 28.90
C LEU A 719 -6.73 -44.36 29.31
N LEU A 720 -5.76 -43.53 29.72
CA LEU A 720 -4.41 -44.02 30.03
C LEU A 720 -4.33 -44.89 31.28
N PRO A 721 -4.99 -44.55 32.41
CA PRO A 721 -5.09 -45.46 33.56
C PRO A 721 -5.75 -46.79 33.18
N ALA A 722 -6.86 -46.75 32.44
CA ALA A 722 -7.56 -47.95 32.01
C ALA A 722 -6.69 -48.84 31.10
N LEU A 723 -5.99 -48.25 30.13
CA LEU A 723 -5.01 -48.95 29.30
C LEU A 723 -3.85 -49.52 30.12
N THR A 724 -3.32 -48.75 31.06
CA THR A 724 -2.18 -49.16 31.91
C THR A 724 -2.55 -50.37 32.75
N GLU A 725 -3.71 -50.34 33.41
CA GLU A 725 -4.19 -51.45 34.21
C GLU A 725 -4.42 -52.70 33.34
N GLN A 726 -5.04 -52.51 32.16
CA GLN A 726 -5.32 -53.63 31.26
C GLN A 726 -4.04 -54.25 30.68
N LEU A 727 -3.06 -53.45 30.28
CA LEU A 727 -1.76 -53.92 29.79
C LEU A 727 -0.97 -54.62 30.89
N ARG A 728 -1.04 -54.11 32.13
CA ARG A 728 -0.43 -54.76 33.30
C ARG A 728 -1.08 -56.10 33.60
N LYS A 729 -2.42 -56.22 33.54
CA LYS A 729 -3.12 -57.51 33.68
C LYS A 729 -2.71 -58.52 32.61
N MET A 730 -2.48 -58.05 31.38
CA MET A 730 -2.09 -58.91 30.25
C MET A 730 -0.63 -59.37 30.28
N THR A 731 0.30 -58.57 30.83
CA THR A 731 1.75 -58.80 30.66
C THR A 731 2.56 -58.77 31.96
N GLY A 732 2.00 -58.28 33.07
CA GLY A 732 2.71 -58.06 34.33
C GLY A 732 3.66 -56.85 34.34
N VAL A 733 3.81 -56.14 33.22
CA VAL A 733 4.70 -54.98 33.10
C VAL A 733 4.05 -53.74 33.72
N GLU A 734 4.80 -53.04 34.56
CA GLU A 734 4.37 -51.77 35.15
C GLU A 734 4.75 -50.60 34.23
N ILE A 735 3.76 -49.80 33.84
CA ILE A 735 3.93 -48.58 33.04
C ILE A 735 3.61 -47.40 33.95
N LYS A 736 4.53 -46.45 34.09
CA LYS A 736 4.30 -45.22 34.88
C LYS A 736 3.60 -44.18 34.02
N ALA A 737 2.96 -43.21 34.65
CA ALA A 737 2.31 -42.10 33.93
C ALA A 737 3.27 -41.38 32.97
N ASP A 738 4.51 -41.13 33.41
CA ASP A 738 5.56 -40.46 32.63
C ASP A 738 6.09 -41.28 31.43
N ASP A 739 5.79 -42.59 31.36
CA ASP A 739 6.19 -43.42 30.21
C ASP A 739 5.29 -43.15 28.99
N TRP A 740 4.08 -42.63 29.19
CA TRP A 740 3.14 -42.30 28.13
C TRP A 740 3.50 -40.96 27.45
N ARG A 741 4.08 -41.04 26.25
CA ARG A 741 4.47 -39.85 25.48
C ARG A 741 3.28 -39.27 24.69
N GLN A 742 2.35 -38.62 25.39
CA GLN A 742 1.17 -38.00 24.78
C GLN A 742 1.50 -36.83 23.84
N GLU A 743 2.60 -36.12 24.10
CA GLU A 743 3.07 -35.02 23.25
C GLU A 743 3.33 -35.48 21.81
N ALA A 744 3.76 -36.73 21.63
CA ALA A 744 4.07 -37.30 20.33
C ALA A 744 2.83 -37.67 19.49
N LEU A 745 1.62 -37.67 20.07
CA LEU A 745 0.40 -37.99 19.33
C LEU A 745 0.16 -36.97 18.21
N PRO A 746 -0.06 -37.42 16.97
CA PRO A 746 -0.53 -36.57 15.88
C PRO A 746 -1.81 -35.82 16.27
N LEU A 747 -1.98 -34.61 15.75
CA LEU A 747 -3.13 -33.76 16.06
C LEU A 747 -4.46 -34.45 15.78
N TYR A 748 -4.55 -35.24 14.71
CA TYR A 748 -5.78 -35.96 14.38
C TYR A 748 -6.18 -37.08 15.37
N LEU A 749 -5.26 -37.49 16.27
CA LEU A 749 -5.51 -38.44 17.36
C LEU A 749 -5.70 -37.74 18.71
N LYS A 750 -5.90 -36.42 18.70
CA LYS A 750 -6.29 -35.60 19.83
C LYS A 750 -7.65 -34.97 19.53
N MET A 751 -8.52 -34.89 20.52
CA MET A 751 -9.77 -34.15 20.38
C MET A 751 -9.43 -32.66 20.22
N ASN A 752 -10.22 -31.96 19.42
CA ASN A 752 -10.23 -30.52 19.35
C ASN A 752 -11.56 -30.00 19.87
N PHE A 753 -11.59 -28.85 20.52
CA PHE A 753 -12.81 -28.33 21.16
C PHE A 753 -13.15 -26.96 20.59
N LYS A 754 -14.39 -26.84 20.14
CA LYS A 754 -14.98 -25.62 19.57
C LYS A 754 -16.05 -25.12 20.53
N LEU A 755 -15.77 -24.01 21.20
CA LEU A 755 -16.68 -23.37 22.14
C LEU A 755 -17.62 -22.43 21.40
N VAL A 756 -18.93 -22.58 21.60
CA VAL A 756 -19.95 -21.76 20.94
C VAL A 756 -20.88 -21.08 21.95
N ASP A 757 -21.44 -19.94 21.56
CA ASP A 757 -22.48 -19.25 22.32
C ASP A 757 -23.88 -19.87 22.10
N GLU A 758 -24.92 -19.20 22.61
CA GLU A 758 -26.32 -19.63 22.48
C GLU A 758 -26.86 -19.53 21.05
N GLN A 759 -26.23 -18.74 20.18
CA GLN A 759 -26.59 -18.55 18.78
C GLN A 759 -25.82 -19.50 17.86
N GLY A 760 -24.84 -20.24 18.39
CA GLY A 760 -23.97 -21.14 17.64
C GLY A 760 -22.75 -20.44 17.03
N GLU A 761 -22.45 -19.20 17.41
CA GLU A 761 -21.25 -18.49 16.96
C GLU A 761 -20.01 -18.99 17.72
N LEU A 762 -18.87 -19.01 17.02
CA LEU A 762 -17.60 -19.47 17.55
C LEU A 762 -17.01 -18.46 18.54
N LEU A 763 -16.84 -18.87 19.80
CA LEU A 763 -16.18 -18.08 20.85
C LEU A 763 -14.68 -18.35 20.93
N ALA A 764 -14.31 -19.63 20.96
CA ALA A 764 -12.92 -20.06 21.06
C ALA A 764 -12.74 -21.50 20.54
N GLU A 765 -11.52 -21.82 20.12
CA GLU A 765 -11.16 -23.16 19.68
C GLU A 765 -9.79 -23.55 20.23
N ASN A 766 -9.70 -24.70 20.90
CA ASN A 766 -8.46 -25.20 21.49
C ASN A 766 -8.53 -26.72 21.69
N ARG A 767 -7.38 -27.38 21.75
CA ARG A 767 -7.26 -28.82 22.06
C ARG A 767 -7.09 -29.11 23.55
N ASP A 768 -6.83 -28.08 24.35
CA ASP A 768 -6.79 -28.17 25.81
C ASP A 768 -8.12 -27.66 26.40
N LEU A 769 -8.98 -28.58 26.81
CA LEU A 769 -10.26 -28.26 27.43
C LEU A 769 -10.08 -27.53 28.78
N ASN A 770 -9.02 -27.83 29.53
CA ASN A 770 -8.75 -27.17 30.80
C ASN A 770 -8.35 -25.72 30.60
N GLN A 771 -7.58 -25.43 29.54
CA GLN A 771 -7.28 -24.06 29.15
C GLN A 771 -8.54 -23.29 28.77
N LEU A 772 -9.44 -23.88 27.96
CA LEU A 772 -10.72 -23.25 27.64
C LEU A 772 -11.56 -22.97 28.88
N LYS A 773 -11.63 -23.93 29.82
CA LYS A 773 -12.29 -23.73 31.11
C LYS A 773 -11.68 -22.56 31.89
N GLN A 774 -10.36 -22.44 31.94
CA GLN A 774 -9.70 -21.35 32.65
C GLN A 774 -10.01 -19.98 32.02
N ASP A 775 -9.93 -19.91 30.70
CA ASP A 775 -10.08 -18.65 29.94
C ASP A 775 -11.52 -18.14 29.97
N TRP A 776 -12.52 -19.05 29.97
CA TRP A 776 -13.95 -18.72 29.84
C TRP A 776 -14.79 -19.06 31.07
N SER A 777 -14.16 -19.38 32.22
CA SER A 777 -14.87 -19.82 33.42
C SER A 777 -15.92 -18.81 33.90
N LYS A 778 -15.61 -17.51 33.82
CA LYS A 778 -16.48 -16.43 34.30
C LYS A 778 -17.70 -16.23 33.40
N GLU A 779 -17.48 -16.25 32.10
CA GLU A 779 -18.49 -16.13 31.05
C GLU A 779 -19.40 -17.35 31.04
N ALA A 780 -18.83 -18.55 31.20
CA ALA A 780 -19.59 -19.79 31.39
C ALA A 780 -20.45 -19.74 32.65
N ALA A 781 -19.89 -19.29 33.77
CA ALA A 781 -20.64 -19.12 35.02
C ALA A 781 -21.71 -18.01 34.92
N ALA A 782 -21.49 -16.97 34.11
CA ALA A 782 -22.46 -15.90 33.89
C ALA A 782 -23.61 -16.35 32.97
N SER A 783 -23.30 -17.06 31.88
CA SER A 783 -24.28 -17.72 31.02
C SER A 783 -25.12 -18.73 31.83
N PHE A 784 -24.50 -19.46 32.76
CA PHE A 784 -25.20 -20.34 33.70
C PHE A 784 -26.06 -19.59 34.74
N ARG A 785 -25.82 -18.30 35.01
CA ARG A 785 -26.59 -17.51 35.99
C ARG A 785 -27.76 -16.72 35.38
N GLN A 786 -27.84 -16.58 34.06
CA GLN A 786 -28.95 -15.88 33.40
C GLN A 786 -30.21 -16.74 33.25
N LEU A 787 -30.34 -17.79 34.07
CA LEU A 787 -31.38 -18.80 33.99
C LEU A 787 -32.59 -18.39 34.85
N PRO A 788 -33.74 -18.03 34.25
CA PRO A 788 -34.89 -17.56 35.01
C PRO A 788 -35.65 -18.72 35.68
N ASP A 789 -36.17 -18.46 36.88
CA ASP A 789 -37.13 -19.27 37.66
C ASP A 789 -36.59 -20.55 38.33
N SER A 790 -35.77 -20.37 39.38
CA SER A 790 -35.70 -21.37 40.46
C SER A 790 -36.13 -20.73 41.79
N GLU A 791 -36.76 -21.51 42.67
CA GLU A 791 -37.08 -21.13 44.06
C GLU A 791 -35.83 -20.76 44.91
N TYR A 792 -34.64 -21.04 44.37
CA TYR A 792 -33.32 -20.73 44.91
C TYR A 792 -32.70 -19.45 44.30
N GLU A 793 -33.52 -18.58 43.71
CA GLU A 793 -33.14 -17.22 43.35
C GLU A 793 -33.97 -16.20 44.15
N LYS A 794 -33.41 -15.68 45.24
CA LYS A 794 -34.05 -14.64 46.08
C LYS A 794 -33.08 -13.50 46.31
N SER A 795 -33.52 -12.26 46.08
CA SER A 795 -32.71 -11.07 46.34
C SER A 795 -33.19 -10.29 47.55
N GLY A 796 -32.32 -9.50 48.17
CA GLY A 796 -32.74 -8.51 49.18
C GLY A 796 -32.94 -9.07 50.60
N MET A 797 -32.42 -10.25 50.92
CA MET A 797 -32.65 -10.90 52.22
C MET A 797 -31.85 -10.21 53.32
N THR A 798 -32.51 -9.85 54.42
CA THR A 798 -31.86 -9.28 55.61
C THR A 798 -31.91 -10.23 56.82
N GLY A 799 -32.60 -11.36 56.67
CA GLY A 799 -32.64 -12.48 57.59
C GLY A 799 -32.79 -13.80 56.82
N TRP A 800 -33.08 -14.88 57.54
CA TRP A 800 -33.30 -16.19 56.92
C TRP A 800 -34.73 -16.30 56.36
N ASP A 801 -34.91 -15.89 55.10
CA ASP A 801 -36.20 -15.75 54.41
C ASP A 801 -36.46 -16.85 53.34
N PHE A 802 -35.84 -18.01 53.50
CA PHE A 802 -35.98 -19.19 52.63
C PHE A 802 -35.99 -20.48 53.45
N ASP A 803 -36.54 -21.56 52.88
CA ASP A 803 -36.82 -22.78 53.65
C ASP A 803 -35.56 -23.60 53.92
N ALA A 804 -35.03 -24.27 52.90
CA ALA A 804 -33.86 -25.14 53.00
C ALA A 804 -32.68 -24.63 52.17
N PHE A 805 -31.46 -24.87 52.65
CA PHE A 805 -30.21 -24.59 51.95
C PHE A 805 -29.51 -25.90 51.51
N PRO A 806 -29.98 -26.57 50.43
CA PRO A 806 -29.45 -27.87 50.03
C PRO A 806 -28.04 -27.78 49.43
N GLU A 807 -27.33 -28.91 49.38
CA GLU A 807 -25.94 -28.95 48.87
C GLU A 807 -25.85 -28.84 47.34
N HIS A 808 -26.82 -29.37 46.61
CA HIS A 808 -26.95 -29.25 45.16
C HIS A 808 -28.41 -29.45 44.75
N ILE A 809 -28.75 -29.02 43.54
CA ILE A 809 -30.04 -29.27 42.88
C ILE A 809 -29.78 -29.73 41.44
N VAL A 810 -30.68 -30.55 40.90
CA VAL A 810 -30.66 -30.97 39.49
C VAL A 810 -31.79 -30.26 38.77
N MET A 811 -31.51 -29.66 37.62
CA MET A 811 -32.47 -28.94 36.79
C MET A 811 -32.41 -29.38 35.34
N GLN A 812 -33.51 -29.23 34.61
CA GLN A 812 -33.55 -29.46 33.17
C GLN A 812 -33.86 -28.15 32.44
N GLN A 813 -33.09 -27.85 31.39
CA GLN A 813 -33.31 -26.66 30.57
C GLN A 813 -32.95 -26.92 29.12
N ASN A 814 -33.83 -26.56 28.18
CA ASN A 814 -33.66 -26.82 26.74
C ASN A 814 -33.36 -28.30 26.41
N GLY A 815 -33.86 -29.23 27.23
CA GLY A 815 -33.57 -30.67 27.12
C GLY A 815 -32.23 -31.12 27.69
N LEU A 816 -31.46 -30.22 28.33
CA LEU A 816 -30.18 -30.48 28.97
C LEU A 816 -30.37 -30.65 30.48
N GLU A 817 -29.91 -31.79 31.05
CA GLU A 817 -29.88 -32.03 32.49
C GLU A 817 -28.61 -31.40 33.08
N MET A 818 -28.75 -30.49 34.05
CA MET A 818 -27.65 -29.73 34.66
C MET A 818 -27.70 -29.83 36.19
N THR A 819 -26.53 -29.85 36.83
CA THR A 819 -26.41 -29.76 38.29
C THR A 819 -26.02 -28.33 38.70
N ALA A 820 -26.76 -27.74 39.64
CA ALA A 820 -26.51 -26.40 40.17
C ALA A 820 -26.33 -26.42 41.71
N TYR A 821 -25.62 -25.44 42.24
CA TYR A 821 -25.26 -25.36 43.66
C TYR A 821 -25.76 -24.04 44.28
N PRO A 822 -26.73 -24.07 45.22
CA PRO A 822 -27.21 -22.85 45.88
C PRO A 822 -26.11 -22.13 46.66
N ALA A 823 -26.11 -20.80 46.58
CA ALA A 823 -25.09 -19.93 47.16
C ALA A 823 -25.70 -18.65 47.74
N LEU A 824 -25.27 -18.28 48.95
CA LEU A 824 -25.60 -17.00 49.58
C LEU A 824 -24.56 -15.94 49.22
N VAL A 825 -24.94 -14.86 48.55
CA VAL A 825 -24.05 -13.82 48.04
C VAL A 825 -24.25 -12.52 48.82
N ASP A 826 -23.16 -12.01 49.41
CA ASP A 826 -23.18 -10.72 50.13
C ASP A 826 -23.33 -9.54 49.15
N ARG A 827 -24.32 -8.67 49.39
CA ARG A 827 -24.54 -7.41 48.66
C ARG A 827 -24.27 -6.17 49.50
N GLY A 828 -23.81 -6.33 50.74
CA GLY A 828 -23.42 -5.27 51.67
C GLY A 828 -24.51 -4.92 52.67
N ASP A 829 -25.68 -4.50 52.21
CA ASP A 829 -26.85 -4.20 53.04
C ASP A 829 -27.88 -5.35 53.10
N HIS A 830 -27.74 -6.35 52.22
CA HIS A 830 -28.55 -7.56 52.15
C HIS A 830 -27.75 -8.75 51.60
N VAL A 831 -28.38 -9.92 51.52
CA VAL A 831 -27.84 -11.15 50.96
C VAL A 831 -28.79 -11.69 49.89
N ASP A 832 -28.24 -12.21 48.79
CA ASP A 832 -28.99 -12.90 47.74
C ASP A 832 -28.77 -14.41 47.82
N LEU A 833 -29.80 -15.21 47.58
CA LEU A 833 -29.70 -16.64 47.28
C LEU A 833 -29.65 -16.79 45.76
N THR A 834 -28.62 -17.43 45.23
CA THR A 834 -28.40 -17.60 43.78
C THR A 834 -27.81 -18.97 43.49
N LEU A 835 -27.80 -19.40 42.23
CA LEU A 835 -27.23 -20.67 41.81
C LEU A 835 -25.83 -20.51 41.20
N MET A 836 -24.94 -21.43 41.54
CA MET A 836 -23.59 -21.54 40.98
C MET A 836 -23.45 -22.84 40.20
N ASP A 837 -22.56 -22.84 39.21
CA ASP A 837 -22.24 -24.00 38.36
C ASP A 837 -21.26 -24.99 39.01
N THR A 838 -20.60 -24.57 40.10
CA THR A 838 -19.58 -25.37 40.81
C THR A 838 -19.75 -25.27 42.33
N LEU A 839 -19.51 -26.39 43.01
CA LEU A 839 -19.59 -26.48 44.47
C LEU A 839 -18.62 -25.54 45.19
N GLN A 840 -17.42 -25.35 44.63
CA GLN A 840 -16.39 -24.51 45.22
C GLN A 840 -16.81 -23.04 45.24
N GLN A 841 -17.37 -22.53 44.14
CA GLN A 841 -17.90 -21.16 44.09
C GLN A 841 -19.06 -20.99 45.08
N ALA A 842 -19.99 -21.95 45.12
CA ALA A 842 -21.11 -21.89 46.05
C ALA A 842 -20.65 -21.80 47.52
N LYS A 843 -19.64 -22.59 47.91
CA LYS A 843 -19.02 -22.52 49.24
C LYS A 843 -18.38 -21.15 49.50
N SER A 844 -17.55 -20.64 48.58
CA SER A 844 -16.85 -19.37 48.81
C SER A 844 -17.79 -18.18 48.99
N PHE A 845 -18.84 -18.09 48.16
CA PHE A 845 -19.84 -17.03 48.29
C PHE A 845 -20.63 -17.19 49.60
N SER A 846 -21.11 -18.41 49.88
CA SER A 846 -21.98 -18.67 51.03
C SER A 846 -21.33 -18.40 52.37
N ALA A 847 -20.02 -18.61 52.51
CA ALA A 847 -19.29 -18.25 53.73
C ALA A 847 -19.42 -16.75 54.04
N ILE A 848 -19.27 -15.89 53.03
CA ILE A 848 -19.38 -14.44 53.15
C ILE A 848 -20.85 -14.01 53.31
N GLY A 849 -21.77 -14.62 52.56
CA GLY A 849 -23.21 -14.36 52.67
C GLY A 849 -23.76 -14.72 54.06
N LEU A 850 -23.38 -15.86 54.62
CA LEU A 850 -23.77 -16.25 55.99
C LEU A 850 -23.24 -15.28 57.03
N ARG A 851 -21.96 -14.85 56.92
CA ARG A 851 -21.40 -13.80 57.78
C ARG A 851 -22.25 -12.54 57.74
N ARG A 852 -22.63 -12.09 56.56
CA ARG A 852 -23.49 -10.90 56.39
C ARG A 852 -24.85 -11.09 57.07
N LEU A 853 -25.51 -12.25 56.91
CA LEU A 853 -26.78 -12.53 57.58
C LEU A 853 -26.66 -12.44 59.10
N PHE A 854 -25.60 -13.01 59.70
CA PHE A 854 -25.35 -12.87 61.14
C PHE A 854 -25.10 -11.41 61.55
N MET A 855 -24.35 -10.64 60.75
CA MET A 855 -24.10 -9.21 61.01
C MET A 855 -25.37 -8.36 60.92
N LEU A 856 -26.28 -8.66 59.97
CA LEU A 856 -27.56 -7.97 59.83
C LEU A 856 -28.50 -8.30 61.01
N ALA A 857 -28.51 -9.56 61.47
CA ALA A 857 -29.25 -9.97 62.65
C ALA A 857 -28.74 -9.31 63.95
N GLU A 858 -27.42 -9.09 64.07
CA GLU A 858 -26.77 -8.49 65.25
C GLU A 858 -26.34 -7.03 65.01
N LYS A 859 -27.14 -6.26 64.25
CA LYS A 859 -26.83 -4.87 63.84
C LYS A 859 -26.44 -3.93 64.98
N ASP A 860 -27.01 -4.10 66.17
CA ASP A 860 -26.72 -3.24 67.33
C ASP A 860 -25.34 -3.56 67.93
N ASN A 861 -24.95 -4.84 67.95
CA ASN A 861 -23.61 -5.26 68.33
C ASN A 861 -22.56 -4.80 67.31
N VAL A 862 -22.88 -4.80 66.01
CA VAL A 862 -22.01 -4.21 64.97
C VAL A 862 -21.78 -2.72 65.24
N LYS A 863 -22.84 -1.94 65.48
CA LYS A 863 -22.74 -0.50 65.83
C LYS A 863 -21.96 -0.25 67.13
N TYR A 864 -22.13 -1.12 68.12
CA TYR A 864 -21.40 -1.05 69.39
C TYR A 864 -19.90 -1.29 69.17
N LEU A 865 -19.52 -2.36 68.46
CA LEU A 865 -18.12 -2.69 68.18
C LEU A 865 -17.42 -1.61 67.35
N GLN A 866 -18.09 -1.04 66.34
CA GLN A 866 -17.53 0.07 65.54
C GLN A 866 -17.03 1.26 66.38
N LYS A 867 -17.63 1.49 67.56
CA LYS A 867 -17.28 2.60 68.47
C LYS A 867 -16.38 2.18 69.64
N ASN A 868 -16.43 0.91 70.07
CA ASN A 868 -15.89 0.49 71.37
C ASN A 868 -14.75 -0.55 71.27
N LEU A 869 -14.19 -0.83 70.09
CA LEU A 869 -13.00 -1.67 69.97
C LEU A 869 -11.81 -1.07 70.75
N PRO A 870 -11.06 -1.86 71.55
CA PRO A 870 -9.93 -1.37 72.33
C PRO A 870 -8.81 -0.87 71.42
N ASP A 871 -8.14 0.21 71.81
CA ASP A 871 -7.02 0.85 71.11
C ASP A 871 -7.27 1.23 69.64
N ILE A 872 -8.53 1.27 69.19
CA ILE A 872 -8.89 1.43 67.77
C ILE A 872 -8.37 2.73 67.14
N GLN A 873 -8.32 3.82 67.90
CA GLN A 873 -7.79 5.10 67.40
C GLN A 873 -6.28 4.99 67.07
N LYS A 874 -5.51 4.34 67.95
CA LYS A 874 -4.08 4.11 67.77
C LYS A 874 -3.82 3.13 66.63
N MET A 875 -4.59 2.06 66.56
CA MET A 875 -4.51 1.09 65.46
C MET A 875 -4.80 1.74 64.11
N CYS A 876 -5.85 2.56 64.00
CA CYS A 876 -6.15 3.30 62.76
C CYS A 876 -5.00 4.21 62.31
N LEU A 877 -4.34 4.91 63.25
CA LEU A 877 -3.19 5.78 62.92
C LEU A 877 -2.00 4.96 62.36
N HIS A 878 -1.71 3.82 62.96
CA HIS A 878 -0.63 2.94 62.50
C HIS A 878 -0.96 2.27 61.17
N TYR A 879 -2.22 1.86 60.99
CA TYR A 879 -2.70 1.16 59.80
C TYR A 879 -2.83 2.08 58.57
N ALA A 880 -2.97 3.39 58.76
CA ALA A 880 -3.05 4.36 57.65
C ALA A 880 -1.85 4.31 56.69
N ASN A 881 -0.68 3.86 57.16
CA ASN A 881 0.56 3.74 56.37
C ASN A 881 0.89 2.29 55.98
N VAL A 882 -0.03 1.34 56.20
CA VAL A 882 0.11 -0.05 55.75
C VAL A 882 -0.26 -0.12 54.26
N PRO A 883 0.56 -0.74 53.41
CA PRO A 883 0.31 -0.82 51.96
C PRO A 883 -0.86 -1.75 51.62
N ALA A 884 -1.39 -1.62 50.41
CA ALA A 884 -2.38 -2.55 49.88
C ALA A 884 -1.80 -3.97 49.71
N ALA A 885 -2.67 -4.98 49.67
CA ALA A 885 -2.28 -6.38 49.49
C ALA A 885 -1.46 -6.58 48.19
N PRO A 886 -0.28 -7.20 48.24
CA PRO A 886 0.58 -7.35 47.07
C PRO A 886 0.12 -8.42 46.06
N PHE A 887 -0.93 -9.18 46.40
CA PHE A 887 -1.47 -10.28 45.60
C PHE A 887 -2.91 -10.06 45.13
N GLU A 888 -3.56 -8.97 45.54
CA GLU A 888 -4.87 -8.58 45.00
C GLU A 888 -4.69 -7.59 43.84
N GLU A 889 -5.42 -7.78 42.74
CA GLU A 889 -5.54 -6.75 41.70
C GLU A 889 -6.26 -5.54 42.28
N ASN A 890 -5.69 -4.33 42.13
CA ASN A 890 -6.16 -3.05 42.67
C ASN A 890 -7.69 -2.88 42.58
N LYS A 891 -8.43 -3.41 43.56
CA LYS A 891 -9.83 -3.07 43.77
C LYS A 891 -9.82 -1.72 44.48
N THR A 892 -10.16 -0.66 43.75
CA THR A 892 -10.45 0.67 44.30
C THR A 892 -11.59 0.55 45.32
N GLN A 893 -11.26 0.24 46.56
CA GLN A 893 -12.21 0.34 47.66
C GLN A 893 -12.32 1.82 48.06
N GLN A 894 -13.52 2.39 47.94
CA GLN A 894 -13.84 3.79 48.29
C GLN A 894 -13.84 4.07 49.80
N ILE A 895 -13.37 3.13 50.63
CA ILE A 895 -13.35 3.24 52.10
C ILE A 895 -11.95 3.57 52.61
N SER A 896 -11.87 4.36 53.68
CA SER A 896 -10.58 4.70 54.29
C SER A 896 -9.94 3.47 54.96
N PRO A 897 -8.60 3.38 55.06
CA PRO A 897 -7.93 2.26 55.73
C PRO A 897 -8.42 2.04 57.17
N CYS A 898 -8.76 3.11 57.89
CA CYS A 898 -9.31 2.99 59.24
C CYS A 898 -10.70 2.32 59.25
N GLU A 899 -11.56 2.66 58.29
CA GLU A 899 -12.88 2.03 58.18
C GLU A 899 -12.77 0.57 57.70
N GLN A 900 -11.84 0.27 56.79
CA GLN A 900 -11.52 -1.10 56.40
C GLN A 900 -11.08 -1.94 57.60
N LEU A 901 -10.10 -1.49 58.39
CA LEU A 901 -9.63 -2.23 59.57
C LEU A 901 -10.76 -2.52 60.57
N LYS A 902 -11.64 -1.55 60.82
CA LYS A 902 -12.81 -1.75 61.70
C LYS A 902 -13.75 -2.80 61.13
N GLN A 903 -14.04 -2.74 59.84
CA GLN A 903 -14.92 -3.70 59.17
C GLN A 903 -14.32 -5.11 59.20
N ASP A 904 -13.02 -5.24 58.90
CA ASP A 904 -12.32 -6.52 58.90
C ASP A 904 -12.29 -7.16 60.30
N LEU A 905 -11.96 -6.37 61.33
CA LEU A 905 -11.97 -6.83 62.72
C LEU A 905 -13.34 -7.36 63.15
N ILE A 906 -14.41 -6.65 62.78
CA ILE A 906 -15.77 -7.06 63.09
C ILE A 906 -16.12 -8.32 62.29
N ALA A 907 -15.89 -8.33 60.98
CA ALA A 907 -16.22 -9.43 60.09
C ALA A 907 -15.52 -10.74 60.53
N VAL A 908 -14.23 -10.70 60.87
CA VAL A 908 -13.50 -11.87 61.39
C VAL A 908 -13.97 -12.27 62.78
N ALA A 909 -14.36 -11.32 63.64
CA ALA A 909 -14.99 -11.67 64.92
C ALA A 909 -16.32 -12.43 64.71
N PHE A 910 -17.11 -12.05 63.70
CA PHE A 910 -18.33 -12.78 63.32
C PHE A 910 -18.01 -14.17 62.76
N ASP A 911 -17.00 -14.31 61.89
CA ASP A 911 -16.55 -15.62 61.40
C ASP A 911 -16.16 -16.55 62.55
N ARG A 912 -15.31 -16.06 63.47
CA ARG A 912 -14.87 -16.83 64.64
C ARG A 912 -15.99 -17.16 65.61
N CYS A 913 -16.98 -16.27 65.74
CA CYS A 913 -18.10 -16.46 66.66
C CYS A 913 -19.11 -17.48 66.11
N PHE A 914 -19.45 -17.37 64.82
CA PHE A 914 -20.63 -18.04 64.24
C PHE A 914 -20.32 -19.09 63.18
N LEU A 915 -19.17 -19.06 62.48
CA LEU A 915 -18.89 -19.93 61.33
C LEU A 915 -17.71 -20.88 61.53
N LYS A 916 -16.67 -20.47 62.26
CA LYS A 916 -15.45 -21.25 62.44
C LYS A 916 -15.71 -22.51 63.29
N ASP A 917 -15.12 -23.63 62.87
CA ASP A 917 -15.18 -24.95 63.54
C ASP A 917 -16.60 -25.48 63.79
N GLN A 918 -17.54 -25.14 62.90
CA GLN A 918 -18.94 -25.52 62.98
C GLN A 918 -19.54 -25.75 61.59
N ASP A 919 -20.52 -26.66 61.51
CA ASP A 919 -21.33 -26.79 60.30
C ASP A 919 -22.17 -25.53 60.06
N TRP A 920 -22.36 -25.21 58.79
CA TRP A 920 -23.19 -24.07 58.36
C TRP A 920 -24.67 -24.37 58.59
N PRO A 921 -25.46 -23.39 59.07
CA PRO A 921 -26.89 -23.56 59.21
C PRO A 921 -27.51 -23.91 57.85
N ARG A 922 -28.42 -24.89 57.83
CA ARG A 922 -29.12 -25.36 56.63
C ARG A 922 -30.59 -24.95 56.57
N ASP A 923 -31.10 -24.41 57.67
CA ASP A 923 -32.46 -23.94 57.82
C ASP A 923 -32.51 -22.78 58.84
N LYS A 924 -33.69 -22.15 58.93
CA LYS A 924 -33.95 -21.01 59.82
C LYS A 924 -33.74 -21.34 61.30
N GLN A 925 -34.13 -22.54 61.73
CA GLN A 925 -34.05 -22.96 63.14
C GLN A 925 -32.59 -23.05 63.59
N GLN A 926 -31.73 -23.66 62.77
CA GLN A 926 -30.29 -23.76 63.02
C GLN A 926 -29.62 -22.38 63.09
N PHE A 927 -30.01 -21.46 62.20
CA PHE A 927 -29.51 -20.09 62.19
C PHE A 927 -29.87 -19.32 63.48
N GLU A 928 -31.14 -19.33 63.88
CA GLU A 928 -31.61 -18.65 65.08
C GLU A 928 -31.02 -19.26 66.37
N GLN A 929 -30.89 -20.59 66.42
CA GLN A 929 -30.26 -21.28 67.55
C GLN A 929 -28.78 -20.85 67.71
N ARG A 930 -28.05 -20.76 66.61
CA ARG A 930 -26.64 -20.33 66.61
C ARG A 930 -26.48 -18.89 67.12
N LEU A 931 -27.38 -17.98 66.71
CA LEU A 931 -27.44 -16.61 67.22
C LEU A 931 -27.61 -16.58 68.75
N GLN A 932 -28.59 -17.32 69.28
CA GLN A 932 -28.88 -17.34 70.72
C GLN A 932 -27.71 -17.88 71.56
N GLN A 933 -27.02 -18.91 71.08
CA GLN A 933 -25.95 -19.58 71.83
C GLN A 933 -24.67 -18.75 71.90
N ARG A 934 -24.31 -18.04 70.83
CA ARG A 934 -22.96 -17.47 70.66
C ARG A 934 -22.92 -15.95 70.78
N ARG A 935 -24.07 -15.25 70.73
CA ARG A 935 -24.13 -13.77 70.78
C ARG A 935 -23.39 -13.13 71.95
N SER A 936 -23.36 -13.78 73.12
CA SER A 936 -22.70 -13.25 74.32
C SER A 936 -21.17 -13.29 74.22
N GLU A 937 -20.61 -14.16 73.37
CA GLU A 937 -19.17 -14.31 73.18
C GLU A 937 -18.60 -13.29 72.19
N LEU A 938 -19.43 -12.74 71.29
CA LEU A 938 -19.02 -11.87 70.18
C LEU A 938 -18.16 -10.68 70.63
N ILE A 939 -18.58 -9.97 71.69
CA ILE A 939 -17.85 -8.79 72.19
C ILE A 939 -16.48 -9.20 72.76
N ASN A 940 -16.40 -10.32 73.47
CA ASN A 940 -15.14 -10.82 74.03
C ASN A 940 -14.17 -11.23 72.92
N ILE A 941 -14.66 -11.96 71.91
CA ILE A 941 -13.86 -12.38 70.74
C ILE A 941 -13.32 -11.16 69.99
N ALA A 942 -14.17 -10.16 69.71
CA ALA A 942 -13.75 -8.94 69.03
C ALA A 942 -12.69 -8.15 69.83
N ASN A 943 -12.84 -8.05 71.15
CA ASN A 943 -11.88 -7.37 72.02
C ASN A 943 -10.53 -8.10 72.09
N GLN A 944 -10.54 -9.43 72.14
CA GLN A 944 -9.32 -10.24 72.10
C GLN A 944 -8.60 -10.09 70.77
N LEU A 945 -9.34 -10.16 69.66
CA LEU A 945 -8.81 -9.96 68.31
C LEU A 945 -8.17 -8.57 68.14
N ALA A 946 -8.84 -7.52 68.59
CA ALA A 946 -8.30 -6.15 68.56
C ALA A 946 -6.99 -6.02 69.34
N ARG A 947 -6.90 -6.60 70.54
CA ARG A 947 -5.67 -6.59 71.35
C ARG A 947 -4.52 -7.34 70.68
N LEU A 948 -4.80 -8.49 70.07
CA LEU A 948 -3.80 -9.28 69.35
C LEU A 948 -3.21 -8.53 68.14
N ILE A 949 -3.98 -7.62 67.54
CA ILE A 949 -3.56 -6.85 66.37
C ILE A 949 -2.88 -5.52 66.73
N ALA A 950 -3.23 -4.93 67.88
CA ALA A 950 -2.70 -3.64 68.30
C ALA A 950 -1.16 -3.63 68.45
N GLU A 951 -0.58 -4.70 69.02
CA GLU A 951 0.87 -4.82 69.22
C GLU A 951 1.64 -4.96 67.89
N PRO A 952 1.33 -5.93 66.99
CA PRO A 952 1.94 -6.01 65.66
C PRO A 952 1.87 -4.72 64.85
N LEU A 953 0.74 -4.01 64.85
CA LEU A 953 0.61 -2.74 64.15
C LEU A 953 1.53 -1.65 64.73
N SER A 954 1.69 -1.62 66.05
CA SER A 954 2.62 -0.70 66.72
C SER A 954 4.07 -1.00 66.36
N GLU A 955 4.46 -2.28 66.33
CA GLU A 955 5.79 -2.72 65.95
C GLU A 955 6.09 -2.43 64.46
N TYR A 956 5.13 -2.70 63.58
CA TYR A 956 5.24 -2.34 62.16
C TYR A 956 5.48 -0.84 61.99
N HIS A 957 4.72 0.01 62.68
CA HIS A 957 4.91 1.46 62.59
C HIS A 957 6.31 1.88 63.07
N ALA A 958 6.81 1.29 64.15
CA ALA A 958 8.15 1.54 64.66
C ALA A 958 9.24 1.10 63.66
N ILE A 959 9.10 -0.07 63.04
CA ILE A 959 10.02 -0.60 62.02
C ILE A 959 9.96 0.24 60.74
N ALA A 960 8.77 0.59 60.25
CA ALA A 960 8.59 1.42 59.07
C ALA A 960 9.26 2.80 59.24
N LYS A 961 9.15 3.41 60.43
CA LYS A 961 9.86 4.65 60.77
C LYS A 961 11.38 4.50 60.79
N ARG A 962 11.91 3.35 61.25
CA ARG A 962 13.35 3.05 61.17
C ARG A 962 13.81 2.89 59.71
N LEU A 963 12.97 2.30 58.86
CA LEU A 963 13.24 2.05 57.44
C LEU A 963 13.13 3.28 56.53
N SER A 964 12.53 4.38 57.00
CA SER A 964 12.46 5.67 56.29
C SER A 964 13.59 6.63 56.68
N GLY A 965 14.44 6.27 57.66
CA GLY A 965 15.63 7.01 58.03
C GLY A 965 16.80 6.86 57.05
N ASN A 966 17.95 7.43 57.39
CA ASN A 966 19.16 7.39 56.55
C ASN A 966 19.84 6.02 56.67
N ILE A 967 19.80 5.21 55.60
CA ILE A 967 20.31 3.82 55.61
C ILE A 967 21.55 3.70 54.70
N PRO A 968 22.65 3.06 55.15
CA PRO A 968 23.85 2.87 54.33
C PRO A 968 23.57 2.11 53.02
N LEU A 969 24.25 2.52 51.94
CA LEU A 969 24.07 1.93 50.60
C LEU A 969 24.31 0.40 50.59
N ALA A 970 25.25 -0.08 51.40
CA ALA A 970 25.59 -1.50 51.53
C ALA A 970 24.43 -2.37 52.08
N ALA A 971 23.50 -1.76 52.82
CA ALA A 971 22.36 -2.40 53.46
C ALA A 971 21.08 -2.38 52.60
N MET A 972 21.11 -1.75 51.42
CA MET A 972 19.92 -1.55 50.57
C MET A 972 19.22 -2.86 50.15
N HIS A 973 19.98 -3.93 49.90
CA HIS A 973 19.39 -5.23 49.54
C HIS A 973 18.59 -5.86 50.69
N ALA A 974 19.11 -5.78 51.92
CA ALA A 974 18.43 -6.28 53.10
C ALA A 974 17.20 -5.42 53.44
N VAL A 975 17.30 -4.09 53.28
CA VAL A 975 16.16 -3.18 53.43
C VAL A 975 15.04 -3.51 52.43
N LYS A 976 15.39 -3.81 51.18
CA LYS A 976 14.42 -4.22 50.16
C LYS A 976 13.70 -5.50 50.56
N ASP A 977 14.43 -6.53 50.99
CA ASP A 977 13.86 -7.80 51.45
C ASP A 977 13.01 -7.63 52.71
N ILE A 978 13.43 -6.80 53.67
CA ILE A 978 12.63 -6.50 54.86
C ILE A 978 11.34 -5.78 54.47
N ARG A 979 11.38 -4.80 53.56
CA ARG A 979 10.16 -4.15 53.05
C ARG A 979 9.24 -5.14 52.35
N GLU A 980 9.78 -6.04 51.53
CA GLU A 980 9.00 -7.10 50.90
C GLU A 980 8.37 -8.03 51.94
N GLN A 981 9.13 -8.53 52.92
CA GLN A 981 8.60 -9.33 54.03
C GLN A 981 7.48 -8.62 54.80
N LEU A 982 7.66 -7.33 55.12
CA LEU A 982 6.66 -6.52 55.81
C LEU A 982 5.34 -6.43 55.02
N ASN A 983 5.41 -6.24 53.69
CA ASN A 983 4.24 -6.13 52.82
C ASN A 983 3.43 -7.44 52.74
N TYR A 984 4.01 -8.59 53.09
CA TYR A 984 3.32 -9.88 53.12
C TYR A 984 2.95 -10.32 54.55
N LEU A 985 3.38 -9.59 55.59
CA LEU A 985 2.98 -9.82 56.99
C LEU A 985 1.84 -8.89 57.43
N LEU A 986 1.90 -7.62 57.03
CA LEU A 986 0.86 -6.63 57.27
C LEU A 986 0.59 -5.84 55.99
N TYR A 987 -0.63 -5.97 55.50
CA TYR A 987 -1.18 -5.28 54.34
C TYR A 987 -2.64 -4.95 54.62
N GLN A 988 -3.22 -4.04 53.84
CA GLN A 988 -4.64 -3.72 53.97
C GLN A 988 -5.49 -4.98 53.68
N GLY A 989 -6.29 -5.44 54.65
CA GLY A 989 -7.10 -6.66 54.55
C GLY A 989 -6.46 -7.92 55.16
N PHE A 990 -5.28 -7.82 55.79
CA PHE A 990 -4.56 -9.00 56.33
C PHE A 990 -5.33 -9.78 57.39
N VAL A 991 -6.23 -9.13 58.12
CA VAL A 991 -7.02 -9.73 59.21
C VAL A 991 -7.85 -10.92 58.72
N HIS A 992 -8.36 -10.87 57.48
CA HIS A 992 -9.14 -11.95 56.85
C HIS A 992 -8.31 -13.15 56.40
N HIS A 993 -7.03 -12.90 56.07
CA HIS A 993 -6.18 -13.84 55.36
C HIS A 993 -5.09 -14.45 56.26
N THR A 994 -4.97 -13.97 57.50
CA THR A 994 -3.95 -14.44 58.45
C THR A 994 -4.55 -15.52 59.34
N PRO A 995 -4.08 -16.79 59.27
CA PRO A 995 -4.51 -17.86 60.16
C PRO A 995 -4.29 -17.50 61.64
N ASP A 996 -5.10 -18.06 62.53
CA ASP A 996 -5.08 -17.69 63.95
C ASP A 996 -3.73 -17.99 64.61
N GLU A 997 -3.08 -19.09 64.23
CA GLU A 997 -1.75 -19.49 64.71
C GLU A 997 -0.69 -18.48 64.28
N ALA A 998 -0.79 -17.99 63.04
CA ALA A 998 0.11 -16.98 62.49
C ALA A 998 -0.13 -15.61 63.14
N LEU A 999 -1.40 -15.25 63.39
CA LEU A 999 -1.78 -14.00 64.04
C LEU A 999 -1.16 -13.89 65.44
N GLN A 1000 -1.16 -14.98 66.21
CA GLN A 1000 -0.49 -15.05 67.52
C GLN A 1000 1.03 -14.93 67.43
N ARG A 1001 1.62 -15.31 66.29
CA ARG A 1001 3.07 -15.26 66.06
C ARG A 1001 3.56 -13.94 65.47
N LEU A 1002 2.68 -13.09 64.93
CA LEU A 1002 3.06 -11.78 64.37
C LEU A 1002 3.99 -10.96 65.30
N PRO A 1003 3.74 -10.81 66.62
CA PRO A 1003 4.65 -10.07 67.50
C PRO A 1003 6.08 -10.64 67.51
N ALA A 1004 6.25 -11.95 67.38
CA ALA A 1004 7.58 -12.57 67.29
C ALA A 1004 8.26 -12.27 65.95
N TYR A 1005 7.52 -12.31 64.85
CA TYR A 1005 8.05 -11.97 63.51
C TYR A 1005 8.52 -10.50 63.45
N PHE A 1006 7.73 -9.57 63.98
CA PHE A 1006 8.13 -8.15 64.01
C PHE A 1006 9.34 -7.91 64.90
N ARG A 1007 9.41 -8.53 66.09
CA ARG A 1007 10.62 -8.46 66.93
C ARG A 1007 11.85 -9.02 66.21
N ALA A 1008 11.70 -10.09 65.42
CA ALA A 1008 12.80 -10.66 64.63
C ALA A 1008 13.29 -9.73 63.54
N ILE A 1009 12.38 -9.05 62.85
CA ILE A 1009 12.71 -8.01 61.88
C ILE A 1009 13.44 -6.84 62.57
N GLY A 1010 12.94 -6.40 63.74
CA GLY A 1010 13.58 -5.37 64.56
C GLY A 1010 15.02 -5.71 64.95
N ALA A 1011 15.24 -6.93 65.45
CA ALA A 1011 16.55 -7.46 65.83
C ALA A 1011 17.50 -7.59 64.62
N ARG A 1012 16.98 -8.04 63.46
CA ARG A 1012 17.74 -8.07 62.20
C ARG A 1012 18.18 -6.67 61.80
N LEU A 1013 17.30 -5.66 61.89
CA LEU A 1013 17.64 -4.27 61.59
C LEU A 1013 18.70 -3.68 62.52
N ASP A 1014 18.75 -4.10 63.78
CA ASP A 1014 19.80 -3.66 64.71
C ASP A 1014 21.16 -4.28 64.36
N LYS A 1015 21.20 -5.57 63.99
CA LYS A 1015 22.42 -6.25 63.51
C LYS A 1015 22.87 -5.75 62.14
N LEU A 1016 21.96 -5.26 61.31
CA LEU A 1016 22.27 -4.72 59.98
C LEU A 1016 23.19 -3.49 60.03
N LYS A 1017 23.16 -2.74 61.14
CA LYS A 1017 24.02 -1.57 61.34
C LYS A 1017 25.49 -1.95 61.54
N THR A 1018 25.75 -3.17 62.03
CA THR A 1018 27.10 -3.60 62.41
C THR A 1018 27.74 -4.50 61.37
N ASP A 1019 26.99 -5.37 60.69
CA ASP A 1019 27.54 -6.30 59.68
C ASP A 1019 26.55 -6.58 58.52
N PRO A 1020 26.47 -5.67 57.51
CA PRO A 1020 25.63 -5.85 56.33
C PRO A 1020 26.04 -7.03 55.43
N ALA A 1021 27.31 -7.43 55.45
CA ALA A 1021 27.82 -8.49 54.59
C ALA A 1021 27.33 -9.87 55.07
N LYS A 1022 27.32 -10.09 56.38
CA LYS A 1022 26.81 -11.32 56.99
C LYS A 1022 25.30 -11.47 56.84
N ASP A 1023 24.54 -10.36 56.89
CA ASP A 1023 23.11 -10.39 56.57
C ASP A 1023 22.86 -10.85 55.13
N ARG A 1024 23.65 -10.35 54.17
CA ARG A 1024 23.55 -10.74 52.77
C ARG A 1024 23.77 -12.25 52.56
N GLN A 1025 24.75 -12.84 53.26
CA GLN A 1025 24.98 -14.29 53.19
C GLN A 1025 23.76 -15.07 53.69
N ARG A 1026 23.22 -14.67 54.85
CA ARG A 1026 22.02 -15.28 55.45
C ARG A 1026 20.77 -15.11 54.58
N GLN A 1027 20.63 -13.97 53.90
CA GLN A 1027 19.54 -13.73 52.97
C GLN A 1027 19.53 -14.73 51.80
N MET A 1028 20.70 -15.12 51.30
CA MET A 1028 20.80 -16.11 50.21
C MET A 1028 20.25 -17.49 50.61
N GLU A 1029 20.19 -17.82 51.91
CA GLU A 1029 19.61 -19.08 52.39
C GLU A 1029 18.07 -19.07 52.33
N VAL A 1030 17.45 -17.90 52.55
CA VAL A 1030 15.98 -17.77 52.59
C VAL A 1030 15.39 -17.45 51.21
N GLN A 1031 16.11 -16.68 50.40
CA GLN A 1031 15.61 -16.12 49.14
C GLN A 1031 15.00 -17.16 48.17
N PRO A 1032 15.62 -18.34 47.93
CA PRO A 1032 15.08 -19.32 46.97
C PRO A 1032 13.68 -19.81 47.35
N TYR A 1033 13.46 -20.08 48.64
CA TYR A 1033 12.18 -20.55 49.18
C TYR A 1033 11.09 -19.49 49.07
N TRP A 1034 11.46 -18.23 49.33
CA TRP A 1034 10.56 -17.08 49.20
C TRP A 1034 10.19 -16.79 47.73
N GLN A 1035 11.15 -16.80 46.81
CA GLN A 1035 10.88 -16.60 45.38
C GLN A 1035 10.05 -17.73 44.77
N ARG A 1036 10.27 -18.97 45.22
CA ARG A 1036 9.45 -20.13 44.84
C ARG A 1036 7.98 -19.95 45.26
N TYR A 1037 7.74 -19.43 46.46
CA TYR A 1037 6.39 -19.07 46.90
C TYR A 1037 5.77 -17.98 46.01
N LEU A 1038 6.46 -16.86 45.80
CA LEU A 1038 5.96 -15.73 45.01
C LEU A 1038 5.60 -16.09 43.57
N THR A 1039 6.36 -16.99 42.94
CA THR A 1039 6.14 -17.39 41.54
C THR A 1039 4.88 -18.25 41.37
N ASN A 1040 4.45 -18.96 42.42
CA ASN A 1040 3.42 -19.99 42.34
C ASN A 1040 2.14 -19.68 43.12
N ILE A 1041 2.12 -18.63 43.95
CA ILE A 1041 0.94 -18.25 44.74
C ILE A 1041 -0.33 -18.04 43.88
N LYS A 1042 -0.18 -17.63 42.61
CA LYS A 1042 -1.31 -17.48 41.67
C LYS A 1042 -1.82 -18.79 41.06
N ARG A 1043 -1.04 -19.87 41.14
CA ARG A 1043 -1.31 -21.17 40.48
C ARG A 1043 -1.93 -22.20 41.43
N ALA A 1044 -1.64 -22.09 42.73
CA ALA A 1044 -2.17 -22.99 43.76
C ALA A 1044 -2.33 -22.23 45.08
N ASP A 1045 -3.56 -22.10 45.57
CA ASP A 1045 -3.89 -21.57 46.89
C ASP A 1045 -4.55 -22.68 47.72
N ASN A 1046 -3.73 -23.62 48.17
CA ASN A 1046 -4.15 -24.77 48.98
C ASN A 1046 -3.54 -24.69 50.40
N GLU A 1047 -4.05 -25.51 51.32
CA GLU A 1047 -3.64 -25.50 52.72
C GLU A 1047 -2.13 -25.77 52.89
N ALA A 1048 -1.57 -26.68 52.09
CA ALA A 1048 -0.14 -26.99 52.11
C ALA A 1048 0.72 -25.77 51.73
N MET A 1049 0.29 -24.99 50.74
CA MET A 1049 0.96 -23.76 50.30
C MET A 1049 0.85 -22.64 51.35
N GLN A 1050 -0.28 -22.53 52.04
CA GLN A 1050 -0.45 -21.62 53.17
C GLN A 1050 0.45 -22.01 54.35
N GLN A 1051 0.57 -23.30 54.65
CA GLN A 1051 1.49 -23.79 55.67
C GLN A 1051 2.96 -23.50 55.30
N TYR A 1052 3.35 -23.73 54.04
CA TYR A 1052 4.68 -23.42 53.53
C TYR A 1052 5.03 -21.92 53.69
N ARG A 1053 4.08 -21.02 53.41
CA ARG A 1053 4.22 -19.58 53.59
C ARG A 1053 4.62 -19.19 55.02
N TRP A 1054 3.99 -19.77 56.04
CA TRP A 1054 4.27 -19.44 57.44
C TRP A 1054 5.53 -20.14 57.97
N MET A 1055 5.87 -21.33 57.44
CA MET A 1055 7.15 -21.99 57.73
C MET A 1055 8.36 -21.14 57.31
N ILE A 1056 8.24 -20.34 56.24
CA ILE A 1056 9.30 -19.41 55.81
C ILE A 1056 9.58 -18.34 56.88
N GLU A 1057 8.55 -17.84 57.59
CA GLU A 1057 8.74 -16.84 58.65
C GLU A 1057 9.47 -17.42 59.86
N GLU A 1058 9.13 -18.65 60.25
CA GLU A 1058 9.89 -19.36 61.27
C GLU A 1058 11.33 -19.63 60.82
N PHE A 1059 11.55 -19.96 59.54
CA PHE A 1059 12.90 -20.11 59.00
C PHE A 1059 13.69 -18.79 59.06
N ARG A 1060 13.04 -17.65 58.74
CA ARG A 1060 13.62 -16.31 58.90
C ARG A 1060 14.03 -16.02 60.34
N ILE A 1061 13.22 -16.40 61.34
CA ILE A 1061 13.62 -16.30 62.76
C ILE A 1061 14.91 -17.11 63.01
N SER A 1062 14.96 -18.38 62.57
CA SER A 1062 16.11 -19.27 62.80
C SER A 1062 17.43 -18.76 62.19
N VAL A 1063 17.34 -18.01 61.09
CA VAL A 1063 18.49 -17.47 60.36
C VAL A 1063 18.92 -16.10 60.90
N PHE A 1064 17.98 -15.20 61.17
CA PHE A 1064 18.28 -13.79 61.48
C PHE A 1064 18.22 -13.43 62.98
N ALA A 1065 17.37 -14.09 63.76
CA ALA A 1065 17.06 -13.74 65.14
C ALA A 1065 16.86 -14.97 66.03
N GLN A 1066 17.91 -15.79 66.15
CA GLN A 1066 17.91 -17.04 66.93
C GLN A 1066 17.50 -16.83 68.39
N GLU A 1067 17.79 -15.66 68.95
CA GLU A 1067 17.43 -15.26 70.31
C GLU A 1067 15.91 -15.18 70.59
N ILE A 1068 15.07 -15.11 69.55
CA ILE A 1068 13.60 -15.01 69.69
C ILE A 1068 12.93 -16.38 69.81
N GLY A 1069 13.55 -17.43 69.27
CA GLY A 1069 13.01 -18.79 69.27
C GLY A 1069 11.93 -19.05 68.21
N THR A 1070 12.07 -20.18 67.51
CA THR A 1070 11.11 -20.67 66.51
C THR A 1070 9.95 -21.43 67.19
N ALA A 1071 8.74 -21.37 66.63
CA ALA A 1071 7.56 -22.08 67.17
C ALA A 1071 7.71 -23.60 67.14
N TYR A 1072 8.43 -24.11 66.14
CA TYR A 1072 8.76 -25.52 65.96
C TYR A 1072 10.10 -25.64 65.23
N ALA A 1073 10.70 -26.82 65.24
CA ALA A 1073 11.96 -27.04 64.54
C ALA A 1073 11.78 -26.82 63.03
N ILE A 1074 12.60 -25.95 62.44
CA ILE A 1074 12.51 -25.55 61.03
C ILE A 1074 13.89 -25.63 60.37
N SER A 1075 13.93 -26.04 59.09
CA SER A 1075 15.14 -26.08 58.27
C SER A 1075 14.79 -26.10 56.78
N ALA A 1076 15.77 -25.80 55.93
CA ALA A 1076 15.69 -25.92 54.46
C ALA A 1076 15.04 -27.24 54.00
N LYS A 1077 15.50 -28.38 54.55
CA LYS A 1077 14.97 -29.71 54.21
C LYS A 1077 13.49 -29.88 54.56
N ARG A 1078 13.00 -29.22 55.63
CA ARG A 1078 11.58 -29.27 56.01
C ARG A 1078 10.72 -28.42 55.09
N LEU A 1079 11.24 -27.27 54.64
CA LEU A 1079 10.59 -26.46 53.60
C LEU A 1079 10.47 -27.24 52.28
N ASP A 1080 11.54 -27.89 51.83
CA ASP A 1080 11.51 -28.71 50.60
C ASP A 1080 10.52 -29.88 50.69
N LYS A 1081 10.39 -30.51 51.86
CA LYS A 1081 9.38 -31.55 52.08
C LYS A 1081 7.96 -30.98 52.00
N GLN A 1082 7.68 -29.88 52.70
CA GLN A 1082 6.36 -29.24 52.66
C GLN A 1082 6.00 -28.81 51.23
N TRP A 1083 6.98 -28.33 50.46
CA TRP A 1083 6.74 -27.96 49.07
C TRP A 1083 6.27 -29.15 48.22
N ALA A 1084 6.73 -30.36 48.48
CA ALA A 1084 6.28 -31.54 47.72
C ALA A 1084 4.79 -31.88 47.98
N GLU A 1085 4.20 -31.31 49.03
CA GLU A 1085 2.79 -31.44 49.41
C GLU A 1085 1.94 -30.26 48.88
N CYS A 1086 2.59 -29.17 48.41
CA CYS A 1086 1.95 -27.98 47.82
C CYS A 1086 1.66 -28.21 46.33
#